data_AF-A0AAD8ZJU4-F1
#
_entry.id   AF-A0AAD8ZJU4-F1
#
_cell.length_a   1.000
_cell.length_b   1.000
_cell.length_c   1.000
_cell.angle_alpha   90.00
_cell.angle_beta   90.00
_cell.angle_gamma   90.00
#
_symmetry.space_group_name_H-M   'P 1'
#
loop_
_entity.id
_entity.type
_entity.pdbx_description
1 polymer ?
#
loop_
_entity_poly.entity_id
_entity_poly.type
_entity_poly.pdbx_seq_one_letter_code
_entity_poly.pdbx_strand_id
1 'polypeptide(L)'
;MADDPSAADRNVEIWKIKKLIKSLEAARGNGTSMISLIIPPKDQISRVAKMLADEFGTASNIKSRVNRLSVLGAITSVQQRLKLYNKVPPNGLVVYCGTIVTEEGKEKKVNIDFEPFKPINTSLYLCDNKFHTEALTALLSDDSKFGFIVIDGSGALFGTLQGNTREVLHKFTVDLPKKHGRGGQSALRFARLRMEKRHNYVRKVAETAVQLFVSNDKVNVAGLVLAGSADFKTELSQSDMFDPRLQAKVLKLVDISYGGENGFNQAIELSAEVLSNVKFIQEKKLIGRYFDEISQDTGKYCFGVEDTLKALEMGAVEILIVYENLDTMRYVLRCHGAESSAPENDEKTLYLTPEQEKDKSHFTDKETGQEHELIESMPLLEWFANNYKKFGATLEIVTDKSQEGSQFVKGFGGIGAAGRRRRAGFPFLMRVSGNNNMEPDMEDKTLELMNTSVMESHTGDLSPKTTTVFKITNGPLTGSRKRPSEGNYEKEKDVCIQLFDQWSEADQVEFVEHLISRMCHYQHGHINSYLKPMLQRDFITALPAQGLDHIAENILSFLDARSLCSAELVCKEWQRVISEGMLWKKLIERMVRTDPLWKGLSERHQWEKYLFKNRTTEVPPNSYYRSLYPKIIQDIETIEANWRCGRHNLQRIQCRSENSKGVYCLQYDDDKIISGLRDNSIKIWDKQSLECLKILTGHTGSVLCLQVWDVSSGEVLNTLIHHNEAVLHLRFCNGLMVTCSKDRSIAVWDMASPTDISLRRVLVGHRAAVNVVDFDDKYIVSASGDRTIKVWSTSTCEFVRTLNGHKRGIACLQYRDRLVVSGSSDNTIRLWDIECGACLRVLEGHEELVRCIRFDNKRIVSGAYDGKIKVWDLQAALDPRAPASTLCLRTLVEHSGRVFRLQFDEFQIISSSHDDTILIWDFLNVSTNGQMEGRSPSRTIHESQSLAPGHMPSCHWLK
;
A
#
# COMPACT_ATOMS: atom_id res chain seq x y z
N MET A 1 -22.16 40.12 -11.67
CA MET A 1 -20.82 39.60 -11.31
C MET A 1 -20.72 38.27 -12.03
N ALA A 2 -19.98 38.22 -13.13
CA ALA A 2 -19.96 37.08 -14.03
C ALA A 2 -19.17 35.92 -13.39
N ASP A 3 -19.73 34.72 -13.51
CA ASP A 3 -19.21 33.45 -13.01
C ASP A 3 -17.71 33.30 -13.29
N ASP A 4 -16.89 33.31 -12.24
CA ASP A 4 -15.54 32.76 -12.32
C ASP A 4 -15.69 31.24 -12.16
N PRO A 5 -15.45 30.42 -13.20
CA PRO A 5 -15.62 28.98 -13.10
C PRO A 5 -14.68 28.44 -12.01
N SER A 6 -15.20 27.54 -11.18
CA SER A 6 -14.40 26.82 -10.18
C SER A 6 -13.13 26.25 -10.83
N ALA A 7 -12.00 26.28 -10.11
CA ALA A 7 -10.73 25.76 -10.62
C ALA A 7 -10.84 24.30 -11.13
N ALA A 8 -11.75 23.51 -10.55
CA ALA A 8 -12.09 22.16 -10.99
C ALA A 8 -12.73 22.12 -12.38
N ASP A 9 -13.72 22.99 -12.64
CA ASP A 9 -14.38 23.09 -13.96
C ASP A 9 -13.38 23.46 -15.06
N ARG A 10 -12.43 24.35 -14.74
CA ARG A 10 -11.35 24.71 -15.66
C ARG A 10 -10.45 23.51 -15.99
N ASN A 11 -10.21 22.62 -15.03
CA ASN A 11 -9.42 21.41 -15.25
C ASN A 11 -10.13 20.41 -16.16
N VAL A 12 -11.45 20.27 -16.03
CA VAL A 12 -12.27 19.44 -16.93
C VAL A 12 -12.20 19.96 -18.36
N GLU A 13 -12.30 21.29 -18.56
CA GLU A 13 -12.16 21.89 -19.90
C GLU A 13 -10.75 21.71 -20.47
N ILE A 14 -9.70 21.86 -19.66
CA ILE A 14 -8.32 21.55 -20.06
C ILE A 14 -8.18 20.08 -20.52
N TRP A 15 -8.82 19.16 -19.81
CA TRP A 15 -8.81 17.73 -20.18
C TRP A 15 -9.53 17.48 -21.50
N LYS A 16 -10.70 18.09 -21.73
CA LYS A 16 -11.43 18.00 -23.01
C LYS A 16 -10.56 18.48 -24.17
N ILE A 17 -9.85 19.60 -24.01
CA ILE A 17 -8.94 20.13 -25.02
C ILE A 17 -7.75 19.19 -25.26
N LYS A 18 -7.14 18.62 -24.21
CA LYS A 18 -6.06 17.64 -24.35
C LYS A 18 -6.51 16.40 -25.15
N LYS A 19 -7.70 15.88 -24.86
CA LYS A 19 -8.27 14.73 -25.56
C LYS A 19 -8.57 15.06 -27.02
N LEU A 20 -9.11 16.25 -27.27
CA LEU A 20 -9.36 16.77 -28.62
C LEU A 20 -8.06 16.90 -29.42
N ILE A 21 -6.98 17.44 -28.83
CA ILE A 21 -5.68 17.52 -29.52
C ILE A 21 -5.19 16.12 -29.89
N LYS A 22 -5.30 15.14 -28.97
CA LYS A 22 -4.90 13.76 -29.23
C LYS A 22 -5.70 13.14 -30.39
N SER A 23 -7.00 13.41 -30.50
CA SER A 23 -7.81 12.91 -31.61
C SER A 23 -7.52 13.62 -32.93
N LEU A 24 -7.25 14.93 -32.90
CA LEU A 24 -6.87 15.73 -34.07
C LEU A 24 -5.48 15.36 -34.61
N GLU A 25 -4.52 15.03 -33.74
CA GLU A 25 -3.17 14.58 -34.13
C GLU A 25 -3.15 13.14 -34.67
N ALA A 26 -4.03 12.27 -34.15
CA ALA A 26 -4.21 10.91 -34.66
C ALA A 26 -4.92 10.88 -36.02
N ALA A 27 -5.78 11.87 -36.29
CA ALA A 27 -6.48 12.00 -37.55
C ALA A 27 -5.52 12.27 -38.72
N ARG A 28 -5.54 11.38 -39.72
CA ARG A 28 -4.86 11.59 -41.01
C ARG A 28 -5.86 11.55 -42.16
N GLY A 29 -5.75 12.54 -43.05
CA GLY A 29 -6.53 12.64 -44.26
C GLY A 29 -5.78 12.10 -45.49
N ASN A 30 -6.54 11.77 -46.53
CA ASN A 30 -5.99 11.44 -47.83
C ASN A 30 -5.78 12.72 -48.65
N GLY A 31 -4.57 13.28 -48.63
CA GLY A 31 -4.21 14.50 -49.38
C GLY A 31 -4.58 15.79 -48.66
N THR A 32 -4.82 16.89 -49.40
CA THR A 32 -5.13 18.23 -48.86
C THR A 32 -6.63 18.37 -48.59
N SER A 33 -7.11 17.73 -47.52
CA SER A 33 -8.54 17.73 -47.15
C SER A 33 -8.81 18.24 -45.74
N MET A 34 -7.78 18.67 -45.01
CA MET A 34 -7.87 19.02 -43.59
C MET A 34 -7.59 20.50 -43.40
N ILE A 35 -8.59 21.26 -42.96
CA ILE A 35 -8.48 22.69 -42.69
C ILE A 35 -8.39 22.93 -41.19
N SER A 36 -7.33 23.63 -40.78
CA SER A 36 -7.17 24.18 -39.44
C SER A 36 -7.33 25.70 -39.52
N LEU A 37 -8.37 26.24 -38.88
CA LEU A 37 -8.68 27.67 -38.88
C LEU A 37 -8.75 28.19 -37.45
N ILE A 38 -7.92 29.17 -37.12
CA ILE A 38 -7.88 29.83 -35.81
C ILE A 38 -8.02 31.34 -36.02
N ILE A 39 -9.00 31.92 -35.36
CA ILE A 39 -9.34 33.33 -35.43
C ILE A 39 -9.08 33.98 -34.06
N PRO A 40 -8.19 34.97 -33.96
CA PRO A 40 -7.89 35.62 -32.70
C PRO A 40 -9.07 36.49 -32.22
N PRO A 41 -9.17 36.76 -30.90
CA PRO A 41 -10.23 37.59 -30.37
C PRO A 41 -10.14 39.01 -30.93
N LYS A 42 -11.31 39.64 -31.11
CA LYS A 42 -11.48 40.97 -31.72
C LYS A 42 -11.28 41.05 -33.25
N ASP A 43 -10.87 39.98 -33.91
CA ASP A 43 -10.86 39.93 -35.38
C ASP A 43 -12.29 39.82 -35.96
N GLN A 44 -12.43 40.09 -37.25
CA GLN A 44 -13.73 40.11 -37.94
C GLN A 44 -13.98 38.81 -38.71
N ILE A 45 -15.13 38.17 -38.47
CA ILE A 45 -15.55 36.96 -39.18
C ILE A 45 -15.69 37.22 -40.69
N SER A 46 -16.15 38.41 -41.09
CA SER A 46 -16.30 38.80 -42.51
C SER A 46 -14.99 38.74 -43.29
N ARG A 47 -13.86 39.11 -42.67
CA ARG A 47 -12.52 39.03 -43.26
C ARG A 47 -12.17 37.58 -43.61
N VAL A 48 -12.42 36.67 -42.66
CA VAL A 48 -12.15 35.23 -42.81
C VAL A 48 -13.11 34.59 -43.81
N ALA A 49 -14.39 34.96 -43.78
CA ALA A 49 -15.38 34.48 -44.75
C ALA A 49 -15.02 34.88 -46.19
N LYS A 50 -14.52 36.10 -46.39
CA LYS A 50 -14.01 36.54 -47.70
C LYS A 50 -12.80 35.71 -48.14
N MET A 51 -11.83 35.51 -47.25
CA MET A 51 -10.65 34.68 -47.55
C MET A 51 -11.04 33.25 -47.95
N LEU A 52 -11.98 32.62 -47.23
CA LEU A 52 -12.48 31.29 -47.60
C LEU A 52 -13.23 31.27 -48.94
N ALA A 53 -13.89 32.36 -49.34
CA ALA A 53 -14.54 32.47 -50.64
C ALA A 53 -13.51 32.59 -51.78
N ASP A 54 -12.44 33.34 -51.55
CA ASP A 54 -11.32 33.47 -52.49
C ASP A 54 -10.62 32.11 -52.68
N GLU A 55 -10.36 31.39 -51.58
CA GLU A 55 -9.79 30.03 -51.60
C GLU A 55 -10.72 28.98 -52.25
N PHE A 56 -12.03 29.14 -52.10
CA PHE A 56 -12.99 28.30 -52.81
C PHE A 56 -12.90 28.53 -54.34
N GLY A 57 -12.74 29.79 -54.76
CA GLY A 57 -12.56 30.16 -56.15
C GLY A 57 -11.28 29.60 -56.76
N THR A 58 -10.15 29.68 -56.06
CA THR A 58 -8.87 29.10 -56.50
C THR A 58 -8.93 27.57 -56.55
N ALA A 59 -9.54 26.93 -55.54
CA ALA A 59 -9.70 25.48 -55.50
C ALA A 59 -10.57 24.92 -56.64
N SER A 60 -11.54 25.69 -57.15
CA SER A 60 -12.37 25.30 -58.31
C SER A 60 -11.55 25.04 -59.58
N ASN A 61 -10.40 25.73 -59.71
CA ASN A 61 -9.49 25.61 -60.85
C ASN A 61 -8.56 24.38 -60.79
N ILE A 62 -8.62 23.57 -59.73
CA ILE A 62 -7.81 22.35 -59.59
C ILE A 62 -8.21 21.33 -60.68
N LYS A 63 -7.23 20.84 -61.45
CA LYS A 63 -7.45 19.90 -62.57
C LYS A 63 -7.85 18.49 -62.12
N SER A 64 -7.37 18.04 -60.96
CA SER A 64 -7.71 16.72 -60.41
C SER A 64 -9.11 16.72 -59.79
N ARG A 65 -10.02 15.87 -60.30
CA ARG A 65 -11.42 15.78 -59.83
C ARG A 65 -11.51 15.40 -58.34
N VAL A 66 -10.71 14.44 -57.89
CA VAL A 66 -10.74 13.92 -56.51
C VAL A 66 -10.19 14.96 -55.54
N ASN A 67 -9.04 15.58 -55.87
CA ASN A 67 -8.44 16.59 -55.00
C ASN A 67 -9.32 17.86 -54.93
N ARG A 68 -9.87 18.29 -56.08
CA ARG A 68 -10.80 19.42 -56.12
C ARG A 68 -12.03 19.19 -55.25
N LEU A 69 -12.68 18.04 -55.35
CA LEU A 69 -13.87 17.73 -54.55
C LEU A 69 -13.55 17.71 -53.04
N SER A 70 -12.38 17.20 -52.67
CA SER A 70 -11.93 17.13 -51.29
C SER A 70 -11.69 18.52 -50.69
N VAL A 71 -10.94 19.38 -51.40
CA VAL A 71 -10.66 20.76 -50.97
C VAL A 71 -11.94 21.60 -50.91
N LEU A 72 -12.78 21.55 -51.95
CA LEU A 72 -14.05 22.28 -51.97
C LEU A 72 -14.99 21.80 -50.86
N GLY A 73 -15.05 20.50 -50.59
CA GLY A 73 -15.82 19.93 -49.50
C GLY A 73 -15.37 20.42 -48.13
N ALA A 74 -14.05 20.47 -47.90
CA ALA A 74 -13.47 20.97 -46.65
C ALA A 74 -13.79 22.47 -46.45
N ILE A 75 -13.56 23.31 -47.47
CA ILE A 75 -13.84 24.77 -47.39
C ILE A 75 -15.33 25.02 -47.16
N THR A 76 -16.21 24.30 -47.86
CA THR A 76 -17.67 24.41 -47.68
C THR A 76 -18.06 24.08 -46.23
N SER A 77 -17.43 23.06 -45.64
CA SER A 77 -17.72 22.64 -44.27
C SER A 77 -17.31 23.71 -43.25
N VAL A 78 -16.13 24.34 -43.42
CA VAL A 78 -15.70 25.48 -42.59
C VAL A 78 -16.63 26.67 -42.77
N GLN A 79 -17.01 27.01 -44.00
CA GLN A 79 -17.94 28.13 -44.27
C GLN A 79 -19.31 27.90 -43.62
N GLN A 80 -19.82 26.68 -43.62
CA GLN A 80 -21.08 26.33 -42.95
C GLN A 80 -20.98 26.53 -41.44
N ARG A 81 -19.87 26.13 -40.81
CA ARG A 81 -19.65 26.34 -39.37
C ARG A 81 -19.43 27.80 -39.02
N LEU A 82 -18.69 28.53 -39.85
CA LEU A 82 -18.43 29.95 -39.61
C LEU A 82 -19.71 30.80 -39.65
N LYS A 83 -20.73 30.40 -40.42
CA LYS A 83 -22.06 31.05 -40.45
C LYS A 83 -22.83 30.95 -39.14
N LEU A 84 -22.49 30.01 -38.25
CA LEU A 84 -23.12 29.89 -36.93
C LEU A 84 -22.70 31.05 -35.99
N TYR A 85 -21.59 31.71 -36.29
CA TYR A 85 -21.01 32.77 -35.46
C TYR A 85 -21.23 34.14 -36.10
N ASN A 86 -21.97 35.01 -35.41
CA ASN A 86 -22.17 36.39 -35.85
C ASN A 86 -20.95 37.29 -35.56
N LYS A 87 -20.19 36.97 -34.51
CA LYS A 87 -18.98 37.68 -34.07
C LYS A 87 -18.00 36.69 -33.44
N VAL A 88 -16.70 36.98 -33.51
CA VAL A 88 -15.68 36.17 -32.84
C VAL A 88 -15.88 36.25 -31.32
N PRO A 89 -15.96 35.10 -30.60
CA PRO A 89 -16.05 35.06 -29.15
C PRO A 89 -14.86 35.75 -28.44
N PRO A 90 -14.98 36.11 -27.15
CA PRO A 90 -13.97 36.88 -26.43
C PRO A 90 -12.59 36.19 -26.33
N ASN A 91 -12.53 34.86 -26.35
CA ASN A 91 -11.27 34.11 -26.35
C ASN A 91 -10.75 33.70 -27.75
N GLY A 92 -11.49 34.04 -28.81
CA GLY A 92 -11.19 33.63 -30.18
C GLY A 92 -12.09 32.47 -30.65
N LEU A 93 -11.83 31.98 -31.86
CA LEU A 93 -12.58 30.86 -32.46
C LEU A 93 -11.61 29.85 -33.08
N VAL A 94 -11.81 28.57 -32.79
CA VAL A 94 -11.04 27.47 -33.38
C VAL A 94 -12.00 26.59 -34.16
N VAL A 95 -11.65 26.30 -35.43
CA VAL A 95 -12.44 25.48 -36.34
C VAL A 95 -11.52 24.45 -37.01
N TYR A 96 -11.87 23.18 -36.87
CA TYR A 96 -11.26 22.07 -37.59
C TYR A 96 -12.29 21.37 -38.45
N CYS A 97 -12.06 21.32 -39.75
CA CYS A 97 -12.91 20.61 -40.69
C CYS A 97 -12.08 19.76 -41.63
N GLY A 98 -12.50 18.53 -41.89
CA GLY A 98 -11.87 17.69 -42.90
C GLY A 98 -12.45 16.29 -43.00
N THR A 99 -11.98 15.55 -44.00
CA THR A 99 -12.31 14.13 -44.19
C THR A 99 -11.15 13.26 -43.75
N ILE A 100 -11.39 12.41 -42.75
CA ILE A 100 -10.42 11.46 -42.22
C ILE A 100 -10.81 10.04 -42.62
N VAL A 101 -9.82 9.16 -42.73
CA VAL A 101 -10.06 7.73 -42.95
C VAL A 101 -10.04 7.04 -41.59
N THR A 102 -11.10 6.32 -41.23
CA THR A 102 -11.15 5.51 -40.00
C THR A 102 -10.37 4.21 -40.18
N GLU A 103 -10.06 3.49 -39.10
CA GLU A 103 -9.38 2.19 -39.16
C GLU A 103 -10.12 1.15 -40.03
N GLU A 104 -11.45 1.25 -40.11
CA GLU A 104 -12.29 0.42 -41.01
C GLU A 104 -12.24 0.84 -42.49
N GLY A 105 -11.41 1.82 -42.87
CA GLY A 105 -11.30 2.34 -44.24
C GLY A 105 -12.48 3.21 -44.71
N LYS A 106 -13.43 3.54 -43.84
CA LYS A 106 -14.56 4.45 -44.11
C LYS A 106 -14.13 5.91 -44.00
N GLU A 107 -14.71 6.77 -44.84
CA GLU A 107 -14.51 8.22 -44.75
C GLU A 107 -15.42 8.81 -43.66
N LYS A 108 -14.83 9.49 -42.67
CA LYS A 108 -15.53 10.23 -41.63
C LYS A 108 -15.26 11.72 -41.77
N LYS A 109 -16.33 12.53 -41.82
CA LYS A 109 -16.22 13.98 -41.79
C LYS A 109 -16.07 14.46 -40.35
N VAL A 110 -14.98 15.16 -40.06
CA VAL A 110 -14.74 15.83 -38.77
C VAL A 110 -15.12 17.29 -38.92
N ASN A 111 -16.04 17.76 -38.08
CA ASN A 111 -16.48 19.16 -38.04
C ASN A 111 -16.53 19.61 -36.59
N ILE A 112 -15.52 20.37 -36.16
CA ILE A 112 -15.35 20.79 -34.77
C ILE A 112 -15.17 22.30 -34.76
N ASP A 113 -16.01 22.99 -33.98
CA ASP A 113 -15.93 24.43 -33.75
C ASP A 113 -16.19 24.71 -32.27
N PHE A 114 -15.33 25.52 -31.64
CA PHE A 114 -15.47 25.89 -30.24
C PHE A 114 -14.68 27.17 -29.88
N GLU A 115 -15.04 27.79 -28.77
CA GLU A 115 -14.28 28.87 -28.13
C GLU A 115 -13.25 28.30 -27.15
N PRO A 116 -11.95 28.66 -27.24
CA PRO A 116 -10.93 28.19 -26.31
C PRO A 116 -11.08 28.84 -24.92
N PHE A 117 -10.56 28.17 -23.87
CA PHE A 117 -10.64 28.66 -22.48
C PHE A 117 -9.65 29.80 -22.15
N LYS A 118 -8.67 30.06 -23.03
CA LYS A 118 -7.70 31.16 -22.94
C LYS A 118 -7.70 31.89 -24.30
N PRO A 119 -7.52 33.22 -24.32
CA PRO A 119 -7.48 33.99 -25.56
C PRO A 119 -6.27 33.60 -26.43
N ILE A 120 -6.53 33.22 -27.68
CA ILE A 120 -5.48 32.88 -28.65
C ILE A 120 -5.14 34.10 -29.51
N ASN A 121 -3.89 34.56 -29.48
CA ASN A 121 -3.48 35.73 -30.29
C ASN A 121 -2.92 35.36 -31.68
N THR A 122 -2.94 34.08 -32.05
CA THR A 122 -2.45 33.61 -33.36
C THR A 122 -3.61 33.48 -34.35
N SER A 123 -3.42 34.03 -35.55
CA SER A 123 -4.30 33.77 -36.69
C SER A 123 -3.66 32.67 -37.54
N LEU A 124 -4.39 31.59 -37.81
CA LEU A 124 -3.88 30.45 -38.57
C LEU A 124 -4.94 29.98 -39.56
N TYR A 125 -4.55 29.78 -40.81
CA TYR A 125 -5.32 29.07 -41.82
C TYR A 125 -4.37 28.17 -42.61
N LEU A 126 -4.56 26.86 -42.51
CA LEU A 126 -3.75 25.87 -43.22
C LEU A 126 -4.66 24.75 -43.76
N CYS A 127 -4.38 24.32 -44.98
CA CYS A 127 -5.00 23.16 -45.62
C CYS A 127 -3.91 22.12 -45.90
N ASP A 128 -3.89 21.03 -45.15
CA ASP A 128 -2.86 19.98 -45.23
C ASP A 128 -3.50 18.57 -45.11
N ASN A 129 -2.68 17.54 -44.97
CA ASN A 129 -3.08 16.16 -44.69
C ASN A 129 -3.28 15.85 -43.20
N LYS A 130 -2.96 16.81 -42.32
CA LYS A 130 -3.07 16.72 -40.87
C LYS A 130 -3.66 18.01 -40.28
N PHE A 131 -4.21 17.92 -39.08
CA PHE A 131 -4.59 19.12 -38.33
C PHE A 131 -3.39 19.73 -37.61
N HIS A 132 -3.36 21.06 -37.55
CA HIS A 132 -2.33 21.86 -36.88
C HIS A 132 -2.83 22.31 -35.51
N THR A 133 -2.31 21.68 -34.46
CA THR A 133 -2.73 21.85 -33.06
C THR A 133 -1.77 22.70 -32.24
N GLU A 134 -0.71 23.27 -32.83
CA GLU A 134 0.39 23.93 -32.11
C GLU A 134 -0.08 25.14 -31.29
N ALA A 135 -1.10 25.85 -31.77
CA ALA A 135 -1.70 26.96 -31.04
C ALA A 135 -2.49 26.50 -29.81
N LEU A 136 -3.14 25.32 -29.87
CA LEU A 136 -3.87 24.75 -28.73
C LEU A 136 -2.92 24.13 -27.71
N THR A 137 -1.83 23.49 -28.14
CA THR A 137 -0.81 22.95 -27.22
C THR A 137 -0.12 24.07 -26.44
N ALA A 138 0.11 25.23 -27.08
CA ALA A 138 0.62 26.41 -26.38
C ALA A 138 -0.30 26.88 -25.24
N LEU A 139 -1.62 26.82 -25.42
CA LEU A 139 -2.59 27.19 -24.36
C LEU A 139 -2.56 26.25 -23.15
N LEU A 140 -2.21 24.98 -23.37
CA LEU A 140 -2.15 23.94 -22.35
C LEU A 140 -0.86 23.97 -21.52
N SER A 141 0.13 24.76 -21.90
CA SER A 141 1.29 24.98 -21.05
C SER A 141 0.84 25.67 -19.75
N ASP A 142 0.88 24.94 -18.64
CA ASP A 142 0.59 25.51 -17.32
C ASP A 142 1.76 26.45 -16.93
N ASP A 143 1.43 27.72 -16.73
CA ASP A 143 2.38 28.84 -16.58
C ASP A 143 3.15 28.83 -15.24
N SER A 144 2.70 28.05 -14.24
CA SER A 144 3.28 28.07 -12.90
C SER A 144 4.35 26.99 -12.70
N LYS A 145 5.57 27.28 -13.15
CA LYS A 145 6.77 26.50 -12.81
C LYS A 145 7.33 26.99 -11.47
N PHE A 146 7.48 26.12 -10.48
CA PHE A 146 8.13 26.47 -9.20
C PHE A 146 9.54 25.89 -9.15
N GLY A 147 10.51 26.69 -8.75
CA GLY A 147 11.89 26.26 -8.57
C GLY A 147 12.17 25.85 -7.13
N PHE A 148 13.05 24.89 -6.96
CA PHE A 148 13.53 24.43 -5.65
C PHE A 148 15.05 24.41 -5.66
N ILE A 149 15.62 24.96 -4.58
CA ILE A 149 17.05 24.85 -4.28
C ILE A 149 17.17 24.15 -2.94
N VAL A 150 17.69 22.93 -2.97
CA VAL A 150 17.92 22.10 -1.79
C VAL A 150 19.40 22.13 -1.45
N ILE A 151 19.76 22.78 -0.35
CA ILE A 151 21.13 22.97 0.11
C ILE A 151 21.40 22.05 1.30
N ASP A 152 22.42 21.21 1.17
CA ASP A 152 22.92 20.38 2.27
C ASP A 152 24.44 20.52 2.42
N GLY A 153 24.97 20.13 3.57
CA GLY A 153 26.41 20.13 3.84
C GLY A 153 27.21 19.13 2.98
N SER A 154 26.53 18.23 2.27
CA SER A 154 27.13 17.26 1.36
C SER A 154 26.96 17.61 -0.14
N GLY A 155 26.10 18.57 -0.47
CA GLY A 155 25.77 18.89 -1.86
C GLY A 155 24.50 19.74 -2.00
N ALA A 156 24.30 20.27 -3.21
CA ALA A 156 23.13 21.05 -3.58
C ALA A 156 22.37 20.37 -4.73
N LEU A 157 21.05 20.50 -4.71
CA LEU A 157 20.14 20.01 -5.74
C LEU A 157 19.22 21.14 -6.20
N PHE A 158 19.05 21.25 -7.51
CA PHE A 158 18.17 22.20 -8.17
C PHE A 158 17.08 21.42 -8.89
N GLY A 159 15.83 21.74 -8.59
CA GLY A 159 14.68 21.05 -9.19
C GLY A 159 13.58 22.03 -9.53
N THR A 160 12.65 21.58 -10.36
CA THR A 160 11.41 22.28 -10.64
C THR A 160 10.21 21.39 -10.42
N LEU A 161 9.12 22.01 -9.97
CA LEU A 161 7.80 21.41 -9.89
C LEU A 161 6.89 22.18 -10.85
N GLN A 162 6.38 21.51 -11.88
CA GLN A 162 5.45 22.10 -12.84
C GLN A 162 4.23 21.20 -12.99
N GLY A 163 3.05 21.70 -12.64
CA GLY A 163 1.81 20.91 -12.72
C GLY A 163 1.90 19.63 -11.88
N ASN A 164 2.12 18.49 -12.55
CA ASN A 164 2.24 17.16 -11.95
C ASN A 164 3.64 16.53 -12.13
N THR A 165 4.57 17.24 -12.76
CA THR A 165 5.92 16.74 -13.00
C THR A 165 6.89 17.39 -12.04
N ARG A 166 7.64 16.56 -11.31
CA ARG A 166 8.85 16.96 -10.60
C ARG A 166 10.05 16.62 -11.47
N GLU A 167 10.94 17.58 -11.65
CA GLU A 167 12.16 17.42 -12.45
C GLU A 167 13.36 17.85 -11.64
N VAL A 168 14.38 17.01 -11.57
CA VAL A 168 15.68 17.38 -11.00
C VAL A 168 16.53 17.92 -12.13
N LEU A 169 16.75 19.23 -12.15
CA LEU A 169 17.50 19.90 -13.23
C LEU A 169 19.00 19.65 -13.10
N HIS A 170 19.54 19.80 -11.90
CA HIS A 170 20.97 19.67 -11.66
C HIS A 170 21.25 19.29 -10.21
N LYS A 171 22.32 18.54 -9.99
CA LYS A 171 22.84 18.25 -8.64
C LYS A 171 24.35 18.18 -8.68
N PHE A 172 24.99 18.69 -7.63
CA PHE A 172 26.42 18.53 -7.42
C PHE A 172 26.72 18.32 -5.94
N THR A 173 27.79 17.57 -5.67
CA THR A 173 28.26 17.30 -4.31
C THR A 173 29.37 18.27 -3.93
N VAL A 174 29.47 18.55 -2.63
CA VAL A 174 30.57 19.32 -2.05
C VAL A 174 31.12 18.61 -0.82
N ASP A 175 32.45 18.60 -0.71
CA ASP A 175 33.11 18.08 0.49
C ASP A 175 33.57 19.25 1.37
N LEU A 176 32.72 19.59 2.34
CA LEU A 176 33.04 20.60 3.35
C LEU A 176 33.88 19.96 4.48
N PRO A 177 34.89 20.65 5.03
CA PRO A 177 35.75 20.11 6.08
C PRO A 177 34.95 19.83 7.38
N LYS A 178 34.64 18.55 7.61
CA LYS A 178 33.76 18.08 8.70
C LYS A 178 34.46 18.03 10.05
N LYS A 179 35.65 17.40 10.13
CA LYS A 179 36.36 17.13 11.39
C LYS A 179 37.81 17.59 11.35
N HIS A 180 38.31 18.04 12.50
CA HIS A 180 39.74 18.29 12.69
C HIS A 180 40.51 16.96 12.66
N GLY A 181 41.56 16.85 11.84
CA GLY A 181 42.43 15.67 11.82
C GLY A 181 43.18 15.49 13.15
N ARG A 182 43.53 14.25 13.51
CA ARG A 182 44.46 13.98 14.63
C ARG A 182 45.87 14.39 14.19
N GLY A 183 46.33 15.57 14.62
CA GLY A 183 47.70 16.07 14.39
C GLY A 183 47.79 17.50 13.85
N GLY A 184 48.42 18.39 14.62
CA GLY A 184 49.25 19.52 14.16
C GLY A 184 48.62 20.82 13.62
N GLN A 185 47.33 20.87 13.26
CA GLN A 185 46.73 22.15 12.80
C GLN A 185 46.08 22.93 13.94
N SER A 186 46.13 24.26 13.91
CA SER A 186 45.46 25.10 14.90
C SER A 186 43.94 25.15 14.64
N ALA A 187 43.15 25.10 15.72
CA ALA A 187 41.70 25.14 15.65
C ALA A 187 41.18 26.38 14.90
N LEU A 188 41.84 27.53 15.06
CA LEU A 188 41.50 28.78 14.38
C LEU A 188 41.72 28.70 12.86
N ARG A 189 42.82 28.08 12.41
CA ARG A 189 43.10 27.89 10.99
C ARG A 189 42.05 26.97 10.36
N PHE A 190 41.66 25.91 11.06
CA PHE A 190 40.62 25.00 10.61
C PHE A 190 39.24 25.68 10.54
N ALA A 191 38.90 26.54 11.50
CA ALA A 191 37.68 27.36 11.45
C ALA A 191 37.68 28.32 10.25
N ARG A 192 38.80 29.00 9.97
CA ARG A 192 38.94 29.90 8.81
C ARG A 192 38.75 29.14 7.49
N LEU A 193 39.43 28.01 7.32
CA LEU A 193 39.31 27.17 6.12
C LEU A 193 37.86 26.68 5.92
N ARG A 194 37.17 26.34 7.02
CA ARG A 194 35.77 25.91 6.98
C ARG A 194 34.86 27.05 6.50
N MET A 195 35.00 28.25 7.05
CA MET A 195 34.20 29.41 6.61
C MET A 195 34.46 29.78 5.15
N GLU A 196 35.72 29.72 4.70
CA GLU A 196 36.09 29.99 3.32
C GLU A 196 35.48 28.96 2.34
N LYS A 197 35.53 27.67 2.68
CA LYS A 197 34.90 26.61 1.87
C LYS A 197 33.37 26.72 1.86
N ARG A 198 32.75 27.15 2.96
CA ARG A 198 31.31 27.44 3.03
C ARG A 198 30.92 28.61 2.13
N HIS A 199 31.67 29.72 2.19
CA HIS A 199 31.43 30.88 1.34
C HIS A 199 31.56 30.54 -0.15
N ASN A 200 32.59 29.78 -0.54
CA ASN A 200 32.75 29.29 -1.90
C ASN A 200 31.62 28.35 -2.34
N TYR A 201 31.06 27.57 -1.42
CA TYR A 201 29.91 26.72 -1.69
C TYR A 201 28.65 27.55 -1.93
N VAL A 202 28.34 28.52 -1.08
CA VAL A 202 27.20 29.44 -1.25
C VAL A 202 27.30 30.18 -2.59
N ARG A 203 28.49 30.67 -2.95
CA ARG A 203 28.75 31.31 -4.25
C ARG A 203 28.41 30.38 -5.42
N LYS A 204 28.95 29.15 -5.40
CA LYS A 204 28.70 28.16 -6.45
C LYS A 204 27.20 27.84 -6.59
N VAL A 205 26.49 27.74 -5.46
CA VAL A 205 25.03 27.51 -5.46
C VAL A 205 24.29 28.68 -6.09
N ALA A 206 24.65 29.92 -5.73
CA ALA A 206 24.05 31.13 -6.29
C ALA A 206 24.28 31.24 -7.80
N GLU A 207 25.51 31.03 -8.28
CA GLU A 207 25.85 31.07 -9.71
C GLU A 207 25.09 30.00 -10.50
N THR A 208 25.00 28.78 -9.96
CA THR A 208 24.28 27.68 -10.61
C THR A 208 22.76 27.96 -10.65
N ALA A 209 22.22 28.60 -9.61
CA ALA A 209 20.80 28.99 -9.57
C ALA A 209 20.46 29.98 -10.71
N VAL A 210 21.33 30.96 -10.95
CA VAL A 210 21.13 31.95 -12.03
C VAL A 210 21.15 31.26 -13.40
N GLN A 211 22.12 30.37 -13.63
CA GLN A 211 22.21 29.62 -14.90
C GLN A 211 20.97 28.77 -15.20
N LEU A 212 20.29 28.25 -14.17
CA LEU A 212 19.14 27.35 -14.33
C LEU A 212 17.78 28.07 -14.32
N PHE A 213 17.62 29.08 -13.47
CA PHE A 213 16.33 29.73 -13.25
C PHE A 213 16.15 31.07 -13.98
N VAL A 214 17.20 31.60 -14.61
CA VAL A 214 17.14 32.80 -15.44
C VAL A 214 17.42 32.42 -16.89
N SER A 215 16.52 32.77 -17.80
CA SER A 215 16.69 32.55 -19.24
C SER A 215 16.20 33.79 -19.99
N ASN A 216 16.98 34.29 -20.94
CA ASN A 216 16.69 35.53 -21.69
C ASN A 216 16.34 36.72 -20.77
N ASP A 217 17.18 36.97 -19.75
CA ASP A 217 17.01 38.04 -18.74
C ASP A 217 15.73 37.98 -17.88
N LYS A 218 14.91 36.94 -18.02
CA LYS A 218 13.68 36.75 -17.27
C LYS A 218 13.75 35.47 -16.43
N VAL A 219 13.17 35.54 -15.23
CA VAL A 219 13.04 34.36 -14.35
C VAL A 219 12.04 33.39 -14.97
N ASN A 220 12.43 32.14 -15.14
CA ASN A 220 11.62 31.09 -15.77
C ASN A 220 10.65 30.40 -14.79
N VAL A 221 10.76 30.69 -13.49
CA VAL A 221 9.90 30.18 -12.42
C VAL A 221 8.99 31.28 -11.85
N ALA A 222 7.75 30.89 -11.55
CA ALA A 222 6.76 31.75 -10.89
C ALA A 222 7.14 32.04 -9.42
N GLY A 223 7.83 31.10 -8.78
CA GLY A 223 8.36 31.23 -7.43
C GLY A 223 9.44 30.21 -7.11
N LEU A 224 10.21 30.49 -6.06
CA LEU A 224 11.37 29.71 -5.65
C LEU A 224 11.26 29.31 -4.18
N VAL A 225 11.52 28.04 -3.88
CA VAL A 225 11.60 27.51 -2.52
C VAL A 225 13.05 27.19 -2.21
N LEU A 226 13.58 27.74 -1.12
CA LEU A 226 14.92 27.39 -0.64
C LEU A 226 14.75 26.42 0.53
N ALA A 227 15.26 25.20 0.37
CA ALA A 227 15.18 24.16 1.38
C ALA A 227 16.59 23.74 1.80
N GLY A 228 16.79 23.36 3.05
CA GLY A 228 18.08 22.90 3.52
C GLY A 228 18.15 22.64 5.00
N SER A 229 19.21 21.95 5.42
CA SER A 229 19.53 21.75 6.83
C SER A 229 20.37 22.92 7.34
N ALA A 230 20.08 23.41 8.56
CA ALA A 230 20.75 24.54 9.20
C ALA A 230 20.64 25.89 8.44
N ASP A 231 21.49 26.86 8.81
CA ASP A 231 21.44 28.26 8.39
C ASP A 231 21.92 28.53 6.95
N PHE A 232 22.36 27.52 6.19
CA PHE A 232 22.90 27.72 4.84
C PHE A 232 21.91 28.35 3.86
N LYS A 233 20.63 27.99 3.95
CA LYS A 233 19.58 28.59 3.11
C LYS A 233 19.29 30.04 3.50
N THR A 234 19.42 30.37 4.79
CA THR A 234 19.29 31.73 5.32
C THR A 234 20.46 32.58 4.85
N GLU A 235 21.68 32.04 4.93
CA GLU A 235 22.90 32.67 4.44
C GLU A 235 22.83 32.91 2.92
N LEU A 236 22.35 31.94 2.13
CA LEU A 236 22.14 32.14 0.70
C LEU A 236 21.12 33.27 0.43
N SER A 237 19.97 33.23 1.10
CA SER A 237 18.89 34.21 0.88
C SER A 237 19.24 35.63 1.32
N GLN A 238 20.12 35.78 2.31
CA GLN A 238 20.59 37.08 2.82
C GLN A 238 21.87 37.56 2.14
N SER A 239 22.57 36.68 1.40
CA SER A 239 23.83 37.05 0.74
C SER A 239 23.63 37.97 -0.45
N ASP A 240 24.52 38.95 -0.59
CA ASP A 240 24.62 39.82 -1.78
C ASP A 240 25.03 39.06 -3.06
N MET A 241 25.44 37.79 -2.91
CA MET A 241 25.84 36.92 -4.03
C MET A 241 24.63 36.31 -4.75
N PHE A 242 23.45 36.31 -4.13
CA PHE A 242 22.25 35.75 -4.74
C PHE A 242 21.57 36.81 -5.61
N ASP A 243 21.13 36.42 -6.82
CA ASP A 243 20.57 37.37 -7.78
C ASP A 243 19.29 38.04 -7.23
N PRO A 244 19.21 39.39 -7.20
CA PRO A 244 18.06 40.11 -6.67
C PRO A 244 16.72 39.73 -7.34
N ARG A 245 16.74 39.35 -8.63
CA ARG A 245 15.55 38.93 -9.38
C ARG A 245 15.01 37.60 -8.85
N LEU A 246 15.89 36.68 -8.48
CA LEU A 246 15.51 35.39 -7.87
C LEU A 246 15.12 35.58 -6.40
N GLN A 247 15.82 36.45 -5.67
CA GLN A 247 15.52 36.78 -4.27
C GLN A 247 14.09 37.31 -4.10
N ALA A 248 13.63 38.18 -5.01
CA ALA A 248 12.26 38.69 -5.03
C ALA A 248 11.19 37.62 -5.31
N LYS A 249 11.60 36.43 -5.78
CA LYS A 249 10.73 35.28 -6.08
C LYS A 249 10.83 34.17 -5.04
N VAL A 250 11.62 34.34 -3.97
CA VAL A 250 11.68 33.37 -2.87
C VAL A 250 10.36 33.41 -2.09
N LEU A 251 9.63 32.29 -2.11
CA LEU A 251 8.32 32.16 -1.48
C LEU A 251 8.40 31.62 -0.05
N LYS A 252 9.22 30.59 0.16
CA LYS A 252 9.34 29.90 1.45
C LYS A 252 10.77 29.41 1.66
N LEU A 253 11.25 29.57 2.90
CA LEU A 253 12.43 28.88 3.41
C LEU A 253 11.98 27.64 4.18
N VAL A 254 12.53 26.48 3.86
CA VAL A 254 12.10 25.20 4.43
C VAL A 254 13.26 24.49 5.12
N ASP A 255 13.03 24.15 6.39
CA ASP A 255 13.90 23.26 7.15
C ASP A 255 13.61 21.80 6.80
N ILE A 256 14.62 21.10 6.29
CA ILE A 256 14.54 19.68 5.95
C ILE A 256 15.57 18.88 6.73
N SER A 257 15.23 17.64 7.06
CA SER A 257 16.05 16.75 7.87
C SER A 257 17.16 16.08 7.06
N TYR A 258 16.90 15.88 5.77
CA TYR A 258 17.78 15.20 4.83
C TYR A 258 18.03 16.07 3.61
N GLY A 259 19.24 16.02 3.04
CA GLY A 259 19.58 16.67 1.78
C GLY A 259 19.19 15.86 0.54
N GLY A 260 19.55 16.38 -0.64
CA GLY A 260 19.39 15.67 -1.92
C GLY A 260 17.94 15.45 -2.34
N GLU A 261 17.66 14.34 -3.02
CA GLU A 261 16.34 14.04 -3.60
C GLU A 261 15.26 13.74 -2.54
N ASN A 262 15.64 13.12 -1.42
CA ASN A 262 14.72 12.91 -0.31
C ASN A 262 14.35 14.24 0.35
N GLY A 263 15.35 15.12 0.53
CA GLY A 263 15.15 16.49 0.97
C GLY A 263 14.27 17.31 0.03
N PHE A 264 14.39 17.08 -1.27
CA PHE A 264 13.55 17.71 -2.28
C PHE A 264 12.07 17.31 -2.13
N ASN A 265 11.77 16.03 -1.89
CA ASN A 265 10.41 15.58 -1.63
C ASN A 265 9.85 16.18 -0.34
N GLN A 266 10.64 16.15 0.74
CA GLN A 266 10.25 16.75 2.01
C GLN A 266 9.99 18.26 1.86
N ALA A 267 10.80 18.94 1.05
CA ALA A 267 10.63 20.37 0.77
C ALA A 267 9.32 20.65 0.01
N ILE A 268 8.95 19.79 -0.96
CA ILE A 268 7.69 19.89 -1.68
C ILE A 268 6.51 19.72 -0.70
N GLU A 269 6.56 18.71 0.17
CA GLU A 269 5.51 18.44 1.15
C GLU A 269 5.33 19.57 2.16
N LEU A 270 6.42 20.06 2.74
CA LEU A 270 6.39 21.19 3.69
C LEU A 270 6.00 22.52 3.01
N SER A 271 6.13 22.62 1.69
CA SER A 271 5.73 23.78 0.90
C SER A 271 4.32 23.66 0.33
N ALA A 272 3.58 22.59 0.65
CA ALA A 272 2.26 22.32 0.07
C ALA A 272 1.25 23.46 0.26
N GLU A 273 1.29 24.16 1.40
CA GLU A 273 0.40 25.30 1.68
C GLU A 273 0.65 26.49 0.75
N VAL A 274 1.92 26.77 0.42
CA VAL A 274 2.31 27.90 -0.44
C VAL A 274 2.16 27.53 -1.92
N LEU A 275 2.24 26.24 -2.22
CA LEU A 275 2.08 25.66 -3.55
C LEU A 275 0.66 25.15 -3.79
N SER A 276 -0.34 25.69 -3.08
CA SER A 276 -1.74 25.26 -3.14
C SER A 276 -2.34 25.33 -4.55
N ASN A 277 -1.78 26.15 -5.44
CA ASN A 277 -2.23 26.31 -6.82
C ASN A 277 -1.63 25.26 -7.78
N VAL A 278 -0.72 24.39 -7.30
CA VAL A 278 -0.14 23.32 -8.11
C VAL A 278 -1.06 22.10 -8.09
N LYS A 279 -1.46 21.63 -9.28
CA LYS A 279 -2.38 20.48 -9.45
C LYS A 279 -1.95 19.24 -8.69
N PHE A 280 -0.65 18.91 -8.68
CA PHE A 280 -0.12 17.76 -7.94
C PHE A 280 -0.50 17.76 -6.45
N ILE A 281 -0.43 18.93 -5.81
CA ILE A 281 -0.69 19.05 -4.38
C ILE A 281 -2.19 19.02 -4.10
N GLN A 282 -2.99 19.63 -4.97
CA GLN A 282 -4.45 19.55 -4.91
C GLN A 282 -4.92 18.10 -5.06
N GLU A 283 -4.36 17.36 -6.02
CA GLU A 283 -4.65 15.95 -6.26
C GLU A 283 -4.27 15.07 -5.07
N LYS A 284 -3.03 15.20 -4.57
CA LYS A 284 -2.58 14.46 -3.38
C LYS A 284 -3.45 14.74 -2.16
N LYS A 285 -3.83 16.01 -1.93
CA LYS A 285 -4.71 16.39 -0.81
C LYS A 285 -6.13 15.84 -0.98
N LEU A 286 -6.65 15.84 -2.20
CA LEU A 286 -7.97 15.31 -2.51
C LEU A 286 -8.04 13.80 -2.29
N ILE A 287 -7.09 13.04 -2.85
CA ILE A 287 -7.03 11.59 -2.69
C ILE A 287 -6.70 11.21 -1.24
N GLY A 288 -5.84 11.97 -0.57
CA GLY A 288 -5.57 11.82 0.87
C GLY A 288 -6.84 11.95 1.70
N ARG A 289 -7.66 13.00 1.47
CA ARG A 289 -8.96 13.16 2.12
C ARG A 289 -9.89 11.97 1.81
N TYR A 290 -9.91 11.49 0.58
CA TYR A 290 -10.71 10.32 0.21
C TYR A 290 -10.27 9.05 0.95
N PHE A 291 -8.96 8.81 1.11
CA PHE A 291 -8.44 7.70 1.91
C PHE A 291 -8.65 7.87 3.41
N ASP A 292 -8.67 9.10 3.93
CA ASP A 292 -9.02 9.37 5.32
C ASP A 292 -10.49 8.99 5.60
N GLU A 293 -11.41 9.30 4.69
CA GLU A 293 -12.82 8.90 4.81
C GLU A 293 -13.00 7.36 4.76
N ILE A 294 -12.16 6.66 3.98
CA ILE A 294 -12.11 5.19 3.98
C ILE A 294 -11.54 4.67 5.31
N SER A 295 -10.44 5.25 5.79
CA SER A 295 -9.74 4.78 6.99
C SER A 295 -10.53 5.01 8.27
N GLN A 296 -11.38 6.04 8.29
CA GLN A 296 -12.22 6.39 9.43
C GLN A 296 -13.58 5.66 9.44
N ASP A 297 -13.87 4.78 8.46
CA ASP A 297 -15.15 4.09 8.30
C ASP A 297 -16.36 5.03 8.44
N THR A 298 -16.23 6.26 7.91
CA THR A 298 -17.32 7.24 7.97
C THR A 298 -18.48 6.81 7.09
N GLY A 299 -18.25 5.92 6.12
CA GLY A 299 -19.22 5.49 5.12
C GLY A 299 -19.53 6.57 4.08
N LYS A 300 -18.73 7.65 4.00
CA LYS A 300 -18.89 8.75 3.04
C LYS A 300 -18.04 8.57 1.78
N TYR A 301 -17.90 7.33 1.30
CA TYR A 301 -17.15 7.03 0.11
C TYR A 301 -17.85 5.94 -0.71
N CYS A 302 -17.68 5.96 -2.02
CA CYS A 302 -18.03 4.88 -2.92
C CYS A 302 -16.89 4.65 -3.92
N PHE A 303 -16.72 3.41 -4.34
CA PHE A 303 -15.72 3.01 -5.32
C PHE A 303 -16.32 1.96 -6.26
N GLY A 304 -15.75 1.83 -7.46
CA GLY A 304 -16.30 0.95 -8.49
C GLY A 304 -17.41 1.61 -9.32
N VAL A 305 -17.55 1.17 -10.56
CA VAL A 305 -18.39 1.84 -11.58
C VAL A 305 -19.87 1.81 -11.19
N GLU A 306 -20.40 0.65 -10.82
CA GLU A 306 -21.83 0.48 -10.50
C GLU A 306 -22.26 1.27 -9.27
N ASP A 307 -21.49 1.18 -8.18
CA ASP A 307 -21.81 1.85 -6.92
C ASP A 307 -21.66 3.37 -7.05
N THR A 308 -20.66 3.83 -7.80
CA THR A 308 -20.45 5.25 -8.07
C THR A 308 -21.60 5.84 -8.89
N LEU A 309 -22.07 5.14 -9.91
CA LEU A 309 -23.20 5.58 -10.73
C LEU A 309 -24.51 5.59 -9.95
N LYS A 310 -24.81 4.53 -9.17
CA LYS A 310 -25.97 4.52 -8.27
C LYS A 310 -25.92 5.67 -7.28
N ALA A 311 -24.76 5.91 -6.67
CA ALA A 311 -24.57 7.02 -5.74
C ALA A 311 -24.77 8.39 -6.43
N LEU A 312 -24.34 8.51 -7.68
CA LEU A 312 -24.49 9.72 -8.49
C LEU A 312 -25.96 9.96 -8.87
N GLU A 313 -26.70 8.91 -9.27
CA GLU A 313 -28.14 8.97 -9.58
C GLU A 313 -28.97 9.32 -8.35
N MET A 314 -28.59 8.82 -7.17
CA MET A 314 -29.22 9.19 -5.90
C MET A 314 -28.86 10.62 -5.43
N GLY A 315 -27.97 11.33 -6.13
CA GLY A 315 -27.51 12.67 -5.74
C GLY A 315 -26.73 12.72 -4.42
N ALA A 316 -26.16 11.59 -3.98
CA ALA A 316 -25.45 11.47 -2.71
C ALA A 316 -23.97 11.90 -2.78
N VAL A 317 -23.44 12.03 -4.00
CA VAL A 317 -22.03 12.34 -4.29
C VAL A 317 -21.78 13.85 -4.22
N GLU A 318 -20.74 14.23 -3.47
CA GLU A 318 -20.21 15.60 -3.47
C GLU A 318 -19.14 15.78 -4.54
N ILE A 319 -18.12 14.93 -4.49
CA ILE A 319 -16.94 14.98 -5.35
C ILE A 319 -16.78 13.62 -6.04
N LEU A 320 -16.84 13.64 -7.37
CA LEU A 320 -16.57 12.49 -8.21
C LEU A 320 -15.09 12.51 -8.63
N ILE A 321 -14.34 11.50 -8.25
CA ILE A 321 -12.91 11.36 -8.51
C ILE A 321 -12.72 10.30 -9.60
N VAL A 322 -12.20 10.69 -10.76
CA VAL A 322 -12.02 9.77 -11.89
C VAL A 322 -10.61 9.87 -12.45
N TYR A 323 -10.01 8.73 -12.74
CA TYR A 323 -8.70 8.64 -13.38
C TYR A 323 -8.75 9.06 -14.86
N GLU A 324 -7.77 9.85 -15.31
CA GLU A 324 -7.72 10.40 -16.67
C GLU A 324 -7.71 9.35 -17.79
N ASN A 325 -7.16 8.16 -17.53
CA ASN A 325 -7.09 7.05 -18.48
C ASN A 325 -7.98 5.89 -18.01
N LEU A 326 -9.22 6.19 -17.62
CA LEU A 326 -10.22 5.18 -17.29
C LEU A 326 -10.62 4.39 -18.55
N ASP A 327 -10.26 3.12 -18.59
CA ASP A 327 -10.56 2.19 -19.68
C ASP A 327 -11.93 1.53 -19.48
N THR A 328 -12.99 2.34 -19.45
CA THR A 328 -14.38 1.84 -19.39
C THR A 328 -15.23 2.54 -20.43
N MET A 329 -15.90 1.75 -21.26
CA MET A 329 -16.81 2.24 -22.29
C MET A 329 -18.25 2.10 -21.83
N ARG A 330 -19.06 3.12 -22.12
CA ARG A 330 -20.51 3.14 -21.91
C ARG A 330 -21.18 2.82 -23.25
N TYR A 331 -21.96 1.75 -23.29
CA TYR A 331 -22.79 1.37 -24.43
C TYR A 331 -24.26 1.51 -24.05
N VAL A 332 -25.05 2.13 -24.93
CA VAL A 332 -26.51 2.16 -24.81
C VAL A 332 -27.08 1.24 -25.89
N LEU A 333 -27.74 0.18 -25.46
CA LEU A 333 -28.31 -0.87 -26.30
C LEU A 333 -29.84 -0.78 -26.27
N ARG A 334 -30.48 -1.01 -27.41
CA ARG A 334 -31.94 -1.20 -27.47
C ARG A 334 -32.29 -2.68 -27.47
N CYS A 335 -33.14 -3.10 -26.54
CA CYS A 335 -33.69 -4.45 -26.54
C CYS A 335 -34.86 -4.56 -27.52
N HIS A 336 -34.86 -5.56 -28.41
CA HIS A 336 -36.05 -5.93 -29.17
C HIS A 336 -36.90 -6.87 -28.31
N GLY A 337 -37.82 -6.30 -27.53
CA GLY A 337 -38.70 -7.04 -26.64
C GLY A 337 -39.86 -7.70 -27.37
N ALA A 338 -40.07 -8.97 -27.05
CA ALA A 338 -41.24 -9.76 -27.36
C ALA A 338 -42.55 -9.12 -26.89
N GLU A 339 -43.64 -9.47 -27.57
CA GLU A 339 -45.02 -9.07 -27.28
C GLU A 339 -45.41 -9.33 -25.81
N SER A 340 -45.51 -8.29 -24.99
CA SER A 340 -46.65 -8.03 -24.06
C SER A 340 -46.35 -6.87 -23.09
N SER A 341 -47.20 -5.84 -23.17
CA SER A 341 -47.57 -4.88 -22.11
C SER A 341 -46.47 -4.19 -21.27
N ALA A 342 -45.73 -3.25 -21.88
CA ALA A 342 -45.36 -1.97 -21.27
C ALA A 342 -44.87 -1.00 -22.37
N PRO A 343 -45.34 0.26 -22.44
CA PRO A 343 -44.80 1.23 -23.39
C PRO A 343 -43.57 1.96 -22.81
N GLU A 344 -42.65 2.31 -23.72
CA GLU A 344 -41.44 3.17 -23.60
C GLU A 344 -40.09 2.49 -23.30
N ASN A 345 -39.33 2.25 -24.38
CA ASN A 345 -37.85 2.18 -24.45
C ASN A 345 -37.12 1.50 -23.26
N ASP A 346 -37.04 0.17 -23.26
CA ASP A 346 -36.01 -0.53 -22.46
C ASP A 346 -34.64 -0.36 -23.12
N GLU A 347 -34.04 0.82 -22.93
CA GLU A 347 -32.65 1.11 -23.23
C GLU A 347 -31.76 0.54 -22.12
N LYS A 348 -30.97 -0.49 -22.45
CA LYS A 348 -30.04 -1.12 -21.52
C LYS A 348 -28.68 -0.44 -21.64
N THR A 349 -28.22 0.20 -20.56
CA THR A 349 -26.87 0.78 -20.50
C THR A 349 -25.89 -0.24 -19.93
N LEU A 350 -24.80 -0.52 -20.65
CA LEU A 350 -23.70 -1.38 -20.21
C LEU A 350 -22.41 -0.59 -20.03
N TYR A 351 -21.63 -0.97 -19.03
CA TYR A 351 -20.29 -0.45 -18.77
C TYR A 351 -19.30 -1.59 -18.87
N LEU A 352 -18.50 -1.59 -19.94
CA LEU A 352 -17.60 -2.71 -20.25
C LEU A 352 -16.14 -2.24 -20.27
N THR A 353 -15.26 -3.10 -19.77
CA THR A 353 -13.80 -2.96 -19.94
C THR A 353 -13.37 -3.52 -21.31
N PRO A 354 -12.18 -3.15 -21.83
CA PRO A 354 -11.69 -3.64 -23.13
C PRO A 354 -11.54 -5.17 -23.21
N GLU A 355 -11.39 -5.84 -22.08
CA GLU A 355 -11.35 -7.30 -22.00
C GLU A 355 -12.75 -7.91 -22.17
N GLN A 356 -13.74 -7.33 -21.50
CA GLN A 356 -15.16 -7.73 -21.58
C GLN A 356 -15.80 -7.37 -22.92
N GLU A 357 -15.27 -6.37 -23.63
CA GLU A 357 -15.72 -6.01 -24.98
C GLU A 357 -15.51 -7.15 -25.99
N LYS A 358 -14.50 -8.00 -25.79
CA LYS A 358 -14.21 -9.14 -26.68
C LYS A 358 -15.27 -10.24 -26.57
N ASP A 359 -15.99 -10.28 -25.45
CA ASP A 359 -17.02 -11.27 -25.19
C ASP A 359 -18.34 -10.85 -25.86
N LYS A 360 -18.59 -11.40 -27.05
CA LYS A 360 -19.80 -11.15 -27.84
C LYS A 360 -21.11 -11.49 -27.11
N SER A 361 -21.05 -12.30 -26.06
CA SER A 361 -22.18 -12.69 -25.22
C SER A 361 -22.84 -11.51 -24.50
N HIS A 362 -22.15 -10.38 -24.34
CA HIS A 362 -22.72 -9.16 -23.74
C HIS A 362 -23.61 -8.36 -24.69
N PHE A 363 -23.51 -8.58 -26.00
CA PHE A 363 -24.28 -7.87 -27.03
C PHE A 363 -25.43 -8.70 -27.60
N THR A 364 -25.53 -9.98 -27.22
CA THR A 364 -26.57 -10.90 -27.65
C THR A 364 -27.50 -11.24 -26.48
N ASP A 365 -28.80 -11.23 -26.73
CA ASP A 365 -29.78 -11.62 -25.73
C ASP A 365 -29.74 -13.14 -25.48
N LYS A 366 -29.70 -13.55 -24.22
CA LYS A 366 -29.46 -14.96 -23.83
C LYS A 366 -30.64 -15.88 -24.12
N GLU A 367 -31.85 -15.33 -24.24
CA GLU A 367 -33.09 -16.10 -24.44
C GLU A 367 -33.55 -16.14 -25.90
N THR A 368 -33.29 -15.09 -26.68
CA THR A 368 -33.78 -14.98 -28.07
C THR A 368 -32.68 -15.11 -29.13
N GLY A 369 -31.40 -15.04 -28.74
CA GLY A 369 -30.26 -15.11 -29.65
C GLY A 369 -30.15 -13.93 -30.63
N GLN A 370 -30.96 -12.88 -30.47
CA GLN A 370 -30.89 -11.66 -31.27
C GLN A 370 -29.85 -10.69 -30.70
N GLU A 371 -29.10 -10.04 -31.58
CA GLU A 371 -28.14 -8.99 -31.20
C GLU A 371 -28.89 -7.71 -30.84
N HIS A 372 -28.55 -7.10 -29.72
CA HIS A 372 -29.10 -5.80 -29.33
C HIS A 372 -28.57 -4.70 -30.26
N GLU A 373 -29.43 -3.77 -30.67
CA GLU A 373 -29.02 -2.66 -31.52
C GLU A 373 -28.19 -1.65 -30.72
N LEU A 374 -26.97 -1.36 -31.18
CA LEU A 374 -26.09 -0.36 -30.59
C LEU A 374 -26.54 1.05 -30.98
N ILE A 375 -27.02 1.84 -30.01
CA ILE A 375 -27.41 3.23 -30.23
C ILE A 375 -26.20 4.16 -30.11
N GLU A 376 -25.49 4.05 -28.97
CA GLU A 376 -24.43 4.99 -28.62
C GLU A 376 -23.29 4.24 -27.93
N SER A 377 -22.06 4.54 -28.34
CA SER A 377 -20.84 4.15 -27.65
C SER A 377 -20.03 5.40 -27.30
N MET A 378 -19.71 5.56 -26.02
CA MET A 378 -18.96 6.71 -25.51
C MET A 378 -18.04 6.28 -24.36
N PRO A 379 -16.80 6.81 -24.26
CA PRO A 379 -15.97 6.63 -23.07
C PRO A 379 -16.67 7.15 -21.81
N LEU A 380 -16.62 6.38 -20.73
CA LEU A 380 -17.35 6.72 -19.50
C LEU A 380 -16.90 8.07 -18.90
N LEU A 381 -15.60 8.37 -18.95
CA LEU A 381 -15.05 9.65 -18.50
C LEU A 381 -15.57 10.84 -19.32
N GLU A 382 -15.80 10.66 -20.63
CA GLU A 382 -16.37 11.70 -21.50
C GLU A 382 -17.83 11.96 -21.13
N TRP A 383 -18.59 10.90 -20.87
CA TRP A 383 -19.95 11.02 -20.38
C TRP A 383 -20.02 11.78 -19.04
N PHE A 384 -19.13 11.46 -18.09
CA PHE A 384 -19.04 12.22 -16.84
C PHE A 384 -18.72 13.69 -17.09
N ALA A 385 -17.74 14.02 -17.95
CA ALA A 385 -17.35 15.40 -18.25
C ALA A 385 -18.46 16.24 -18.91
N ASN A 386 -19.44 15.61 -19.56
CA ASN A 386 -20.59 16.26 -20.17
C ASN A 386 -21.79 16.39 -19.21
N ASN A 387 -21.96 15.42 -18.29
CA ASN A 387 -23.19 15.28 -17.53
C ASN A 387 -23.05 15.56 -16.02
N TYR A 388 -21.84 15.67 -15.46
CA TYR A 388 -21.62 15.83 -14.01
C TYR A 388 -22.38 17.01 -13.39
N LYS A 389 -22.53 18.12 -14.12
CA LYS A 389 -23.27 19.31 -13.65
C LYS A 389 -24.75 19.03 -13.39
N LYS A 390 -25.35 18.07 -14.09
CA LYS A 390 -26.77 17.69 -13.89
C LYS A 390 -27.00 17.00 -12.56
N PHE A 391 -25.99 16.31 -12.02
CA PHE A 391 -26.06 15.56 -10.77
C PHE A 391 -25.67 16.40 -9.55
N GLY A 392 -25.25 17.66 -9.73
CA GLY A 392 -24.84 18.54 -8.64
C GLY A 392 -23.56 18.08 -7.92
N ALA A 393 -22.74 17.25 -8.57
CA ALA A 393 -21.43 16.79 -8.11
C ALA A 393 -20.30 17.58 -8.77
N THR A 394 -19.14 17.70 -8.12
CA THR A 394 -17.92 18.26 -8.73
C THR A 394 -17.06 17.13 -9.28
N LEU A 395 -16.67 17.21 -10.56
CA LEU A 395 -15.80 16.22 -11.19
C LEU A 395 -14.33 16.64 -11.06
N GLU A 396 -13.52 15.77 -10.46
CA GLU A 396 -12.07 15.92 -10.33
C GLU A 396 -11.36 14.79 -11.08
N ILE A 397 -10.55 15.18 -12.05
CA ILE A 397 -9.80 14.24 -12.88
C ILE A 397 -8.39 14.09 -12.30
N VAL A 398 -8.04 12.86 -11.90
CA VAL A 398 -6.77 12.52 -11.24
C VAL A 398 -5.88 11.67 -12.13
N THR A 399 -4.62 11.53 -11.73
CA THR A 399 -3.57 10.82 -12.45
C THR A 399 -2.94 9.72 -11.59
N ASP A 400 -2.04 8.94 -12.17
CA ASP A 400 -1.29 7.89 -11.48
C ASP A 400 0.14 8.32 -11.09
N LYS A 401 0.48 9.60 -11.22
CA LYS A 401 1.85 10.12 -11.01
C LYS A 401 2.21 10.27 -9.54
N SER A 402 1.23 10.46 -8.68
CA SER A 402 1.39 10.43 -7.23
C SER A 402 1.31 9.00 -6.70
N GLN A 403 1.89 8.75 -5.52
CA GLN A 403 1.77 7.44 -4.88
C GLN A 403 0.31 7.16 -4.52
N GLU A 404 -0.40 8.18 -4.04
CA GLU A 404 -1.81 8.15 -3.68
C GLU A 404 -2.69 7.89 -4.92
N GLY A 405 -2.40 8.54 -6.05
CA GLY A 405 -3.06 8.29 -7.33
C GLY A 405 -2.81 6.88 -7.86
N SER A 406 -1.59 6.37 -7.75
CA SER A 406 -1.28 4.99 -8.13
C SER A 406 -2.03 3.97 -7.27
N GLN A 407 -2.17 4.23 -5.95
CA GLN A 407 -2.99 3.41 -5.06
C GLN A 407 -4.48 3.50 -5.41
N PHE A 408 -4.97 4.69 -5.76
CA PHE A 408 -6.36 4.89 -6.18
C PHE A 408 -6.70 4.07 -7.43
N VAL A 409 -5.82 4.09 -8.43
CA VAL A 409 -6.01 3.33 -9.68
C VAL A 409 -5.88 1.82 -9.44
N LYS A 410 -4.80 1.36 -8.79
CA LYS A 410 -4.54 -0.07 -8.58
C LYS A 410 -5.50 -0.73 -7.58
N GLY A 411 -5.92 0.01 -6.55
CA GLY A 411 -6.78 -0.51 -5.48
C GLY A 411 -8.27 -0.42 -5.79
N PHE A 412 -8.71 0.66 -6.45
CA PHE A 412 -10.13 0.99 -6.59
C PHE A 412 -10.59 1.08 -8.06
N GLY A 413 -9.75 0.69 -9.02
CA GLY A 413 -10.10 0.70 -10.45
C GLY A 413 -10.20 2.10 -11.07
N GLY A 414 -9.64 3.12 -10.41
CA GLY A 414 -9.56 4.48 -10.95
C GLY A 414 -10.88 5.25 -10.97
N ILE A 415 -11.91 4.79 -10.26
CA ILE A 415 -13.17 5.51 -10.09
C ILE A 415 -13.63 5.45 -8.63
N GLY A 416 -14.00 6.60 -8.09
CA GLY A 416 -14.55 6.71 -6.75
C GLY A 416 -15.23 8.04 -6.52
N ALA A 417 -15.99 8.14 -5.44
CA ALA A 417 -16.67 9.37 -5.09
C ALA A 417 -16.71 9.56 -3.56
N ALA A 418 -16.61 10.83 -3.14
CA ALA A 418 -16.82 11.25 -1.77
C ALA A 418 -18.26 11.72 -1.59
N GLY A 419 -18.94 11.21 -0.55
CA GLY A 419 -20.37 11.43 -0.29
C GLY A 419 -20.66 12.56 0.69
N ARG A 420 -21.82 13.22 0.55
CA ARG A 420 -22.27 14.33 1.43
C ARG A 420 -22.79 13.87 2.80
N ARG A 421 -23.34 12.65 2.91
CA ARG A 421 -23.97 12.08 4.12
C ARG A 421 -23.50 10.66 4.39
N ARG A 422 -23.68 10.18 5.63
CA ARG A 422 -23.40 8.80 6.04
C ARG A 422 -24.31 7.82 5.29
N ARG A 423 -23.75 6.71 4.82
CA ARG A 423 -24.44 5.60 4.16
C ARG A 423 -25.49 4.99 5.12
N ALA A 424 -26.76 5.05 4.75
CA ALA A 424 -27.82 4.21 5.32
C ALA A 424 -28.50 3.47 4.15
N GLY A 425 -28.42 2.14 4.13
CA GLY A 425 -29.17 1.28 3.23
C GLY A 425 -28.55 0.99 1.86
N PHE A 426 -27.57 0.09 1.79
CA PHE A 426 -27.37 -0.79 0.63
C PHE A 426 -26.80 -2.14 1.12
N PRO A 427 -27.32 -3.30 0.65
CA PRO A 427 -26.75 -4.59 1.00
C PRO A 427 -25.34 -4.75 0.41
N PHE A 428 -24.41 -5.18 1.24
CA PHE A 428 -23.04 -5.48 0.88
C PHE A 428 -23.01 -6.79 0.06
N LEU A 429 -23.01 -6.70 -1.27
CA LEU A 429 -22.78 -7.88 -2.11
C LEU A 429 -21.27 -8.07 -2.28
N MET A 430 -20.64 -8.83 -1.36
CA MET A 430 -19.30 -9.36 -1.62
C MET A 430 -19.38 -10.35 -2.79
N ARG A 431 -18.94 -9.93 -3.99
CA ARG A 431 -18.45 -10.86 -5.00
C ARG A 431 -16.95 -11.04 -4.77
N VAL A 432 -16.59 -12.09 -4.03
CA VAL A 432 -15.28 -12.74 -4.18
C VAL A 432 -15.43 -13.69 -5.38
N SER A 433 -15.08 -13.23 -6.58
CA SER A 433 -14.93 -14.11 -7.75
C SER A 433 -13.52 -14.69 -7.74
N GLY A 434 -13.38 -15.88 -7.17
CA GLY A 434 -12.30 -16.79 -7.51
C GLY A 434 -12.57 -17.42 -8.88
N ASN A 435 -11.57 -17.36 -9.75
CA ASN A 435 -11.49 -18.18 -10.96
C ASN A 435 -11.51 -19.66 -10.59
N ASN A 436 -12.58 -20.38 -10.91
CA ASN A 436 -12.63 -21.85 -10.91
C ASN A 436 -13.14 -22.33 -12.27
N ASN A 437 -12.20 -22.66 -13.16
CA ASN A 437 -12.42 -23.61 -14.25
C ASN A 437 -12.14 -25.01 -13.69
N MET A 438 -13.17 -25.75 -13.29
CA MET A 438 -13.23 -27.21 -13.29
C MET A 438 -14.64 -27.68 -12.87
N GLU A 439 -15.41 -28.15 -13.84
CA GLU A 439 -16.56 -29.05 -13.66
C GLU A 439 -16.06 -30.51 -13.43
N PRO A 440 -16.93 -31.48 -13.10
CA PRO A 440 -17.91 -31.52 -12.00
C PRO A 440 -17.85 -32.90 -11.26
N ASP A 441 -18.55 -33.07 -10.13
CA ASP A 441 -19.18 -34.37 -9.79
C ASP A 441 -20.20 -34.24 -8.63
N MET A 442 -21.46 -34.51 -8.98
CA MET A 442 -22.48 -35.32 -8.29
C MET A 442 -22.50 -35.34 -6.75
N GLU A 443 -23.55 -34.83 -6.08
CA GLU A 443 -24.86 -35.48 -5.91
C GLU A 443 -25.73 -34.81 -4.82
N ASP A 444 -27.06 -34.87 -5.06
CA ASP A 444 -28.20 -34.92 -4.14
C ASP A 444 -28.89 -33.67 -3.50
N LYS A 445 -30.00 -33.29 -4.18
CA LYS A 445 -31.43 -33.32 -3.77
C LYS A 445 -31.91 -32.62 -2.49
N THR A 446 -32.89 -31.71 -2.66
CA THR A 446 -34.34 -31.85 -2.32
C THR A 446 -35.05 -30.47 -2.50
N LEU A 447 -35.97 -30.34 -3.48
CA LEU A 447 -37.46 -30.31 -3.36
C LEU A 447 -37.97 -29.20 -2.40
N GLU A 448 -38.59 -28.10 -2.89
CA GLU A 448 -40.04 -27.90 -3.19
C GLU A 448 -40.53 -26.73 -2.29
N LEU A 449 -41.50 -25.85 -2.56
CA LEU A 449 -42.62 -25.74 -3.49
C LEU A 449 -43.16 -24.28 -3.44
N MET A 450 -43.53 -23.76 -4.62
CA MET A 450 -44.76 -23.01 -4.96
C MET A 450 -45.15 -21.62 -4.40
N ASN A 451 -45.33 -20.73 -5.40
CA ASN A 451 -46.55 -19.96 -5.77
C ASN A 451 -46.85 -18.62 -5.08
N THR A 452 -46.93 -17.46 -5.76
CA THR A 452 -47.57 -16.92 -7.01
C THR A 452 -48.82 -16.07 -6.73
N SER A 453 -49.15 -15.20 -7.71
CA SER A 453 -50.24 -14.20 -7.88
C SER A 453 -49.87 -12.76 -7.44
N VAL A 454 -49.64 -11.74 -8.28
CA VAL A 454 -50.08 -11.23 -9.63
C VAL A 454 -51.40 -10.44 -9.64
N MET A 455 -51.34 -9.30 -10.34
CA MET A 455 -52.38 -8.38 -10.92
C MET A 455 -52.67 -7.10 -10.11
N GLU A 456 -52.26 -5.91 -10.58
CA GLU A 456 -52.85 -5.04 -11.67
C GLU A 456 -54.20 -4.43 -11.24
N SER A 457 -54.59 -3.17 -11.49
CA SER A 457 -54.10 -2.04 -12.30
C SER A 457 -55.04 -0.82 -12.12
N HIS A 458 -54.63 0.33 -12.70
CA HIS A 458 -55.45 1.44 -13.27
C HIS A 458 -55.64 2.80 -12.54
N THR A 459 -54.80 3.76 -12.98
CA THR A 459 -55.07 5.09 -13.63
C THR A 459 -55.96 6.16 -13.00
N GLY A 460 -55.44 7.41 -12.94
CA GLY A 460 -56.24 8.64 -12.99
C GLY A 460 -55.50 9.94 -12.65
N ASP A 461 -55.23 10.77 -13.66
CA ASP A 461 -54.64 12.13 -13.62
C ASP A 461 -55.38 13.17 -12.76
N LEU A 462 -54.64 14.16 -12.23
CA LEU A 462 -54.85 15.64 -12.37
C LEU A 462 -54.19 16.44 -11.22
N SER A 463 -53.42 17.46 -11.59
CA SER A 463 -52.84 18.50 -10.71
C SER A 463 -53.82 19.69 -10.52
N PRO A 464 -53.42 20.82 -9.91
CA PRO A 464 -52.92 21.05 -8.55
C PRO A 464 -53.83 22.07 -7.81
N LYS A 465 -53.74 22.25 -6.47
CA LYS A 465 -54.07 23.55 -5.83
C LYS A 465 -53.81 23.67 -4.31
N THR A 466 -53.06 24.74 -4.01
CA THR A 466 -53.20 25.67 -2.87
C THR A 466 -52.63 25.29 -1.50
N THR A 467 -51.44 25.82 -1.27
CA THR A 467 -50.88 26.27 0.00
C THR A 467 -51.92 26.97 0.88
N THR A 468 -52.16 26.45 2.09
CA THR A 468 -52.69 27.25 3.20
C THR A 468 -51.83 27.04 4.43
N VAL A 469 -51.06 28.07 4.76
CA VAL A 469 -50.29 28.20 5.99
C VAL A 469 -51.27 28.61 7.11
N PHE A 470 -51.39 27.80 8.16
CA PHE A 470 -52.06 28.23 9.40
C PHE A 470 -51.02 28.53 10.48
N LYS A 471 -50.92 29.83 10.81
CA LYS A 471 -50.17 30.35 11.96
C LYS A 471 -50.92 30.02 13.26
N ILE A 472 -50.18 29.48 14.23
CA ILE A 472 -50.65 29.24 15.59
C ILE A 472 -50.52 30.54 16.40
N THR A 473 -51.59 30.95 17.08
CA THR A 473 -51.54 31.96 18.16
C THR A 473 -52.01 31.32 19.46
N ASN A 474 -51.14 31.37 20.47
CA ASN A 474 -51.35 30.87 21.82
C ASN A 474 -52.33 31.75 22.63
N GLY A 475 -53.18 31.11 23.42
CA GLY A 475 -53.95 31.70 24.52
C GLY A 475 -54.30 30.62 25.57
N PRO A 476 -54.35 30.95 26.87
CA PRO A 476 -54.03 29.99 27.95
C PRO A 476 -55.23 29.17 28.46
N LEU A 477 -54.87 28.01 29.04
CA LEU A 477 -55.73 26.98 29.65
C LEU A 477 -56.42 27.45 30.93
N THR A 478 -57.71 27.11 31.11
CA THR A 478 -58.26 26.48 32.33
C THR A 478 -59.65 25.89 32.05
N GLY A 479 -59.87 24.60 32.39
CA GLY A 479 -61.21 24.02 32.45
C GLY A 479 -61.29 22.51 32.16
N SER A 480 -61.12 21.69 33.20
CA SER A 480 -61.68 20.34 33.42
C SER A 480 -62.27 19.59 32.21
N ARG A 481 -61.59 18.51 31.75
CA ARG A 481 -62.19 17.52 30.83
C ARG A 481 -62.28 16.13 31.48
N LYS A 482 -63.51 15.63 31.49
CA LYS A 482 -63.95 14.26 31.80
C LYS A 482 -63.08 13.20 31.09
N ARG A 483 -62.88 12.04 31.74
CA ARG A 483 -62.29 10.84 31.12
C ARG A 483 -63.09 10.42 29.88
N PRO A 484 -62.49 10.25 28.70
CA PRO A 484 -63.15 9.64 27.55
C PRO A 484 -63.28 8.12 27.74
N SER A 485 -64.39 7.57 27.25
CA SER A 485 -64.75 6.16 27.25
C SER A 485 -63.77 5.26 26.48
N GLU A 486 -63.41 4.11 27.08
CA GLU A 486 -62.41 3.13 26.59
C GLU A 486 -62.62 2.66 25.14
N GLY A 487 -63.86 2.60 24.64
CA GLY A 487 -64.17 2.12 23.29
C GLY A 487 -63.80 3.05 22.12
N ASN A 488 -63.51 4.33 22.37
CA ASN A 488 -63.01 5.25 21.34
C ASN A 488 -61.49 5.27 21.24
N TYR A 489 -60.78 4.97 22.33
CA TYR A 489 -59.32 5.02 22.37
C TYR A 489 -58.67 3.94 21.49
N GLU A 490 -59.21 2.73 21.46
CA GLU A 490 -58.67 1.65 20.61
C GLU A 490 -58.81 1.97 19.12
N LYS A 491 -59.98 2.49 18.71
CA LYS A 491 -60.21 2.94 17.32
C LYS A 491 -59.34 4.13 16.94
N GLU A 492 -59.19 5.10 17.85
CA GLU A 492 -58.31 6.27 17.62
C GLU A 492 -56.84 5.88 17.61
N LYS A 493 -56.43 4.90 18.42
CA LYS A 493 -55.07 4.34 18.44
C LYS A 493 -54.75 3.66 17.12
N ASP A 494 -55.64 2.81 16.61
CA ASP A 494 -55.42 2.10 15.35
C ASP A 494 -55.34 3.09 14.17
N VAL A 495 -56.17 4.13 14.17
CA VAL A 495 -56.09 5.23 13.20
C VAL A 495 -54.78 6.01 13.34
N CYS A 496 -54.30 6.28 14.55
CA CYS A 496 -53.01 6.94 14.78
C CYS A 496 -51.84 6.09 14.31
N ILE A 497 -51.88 4.77 14.48
CA ILE A 497 -50.84 3.85 13.99
C ILE A 497 -50.83 3.84 12.46
N GLN A 498 -52.00 3.75 11.82
CA GLN A 498 -52.11 3.81 10.35
C GLN A 498 -51.60 5.14 9.78
N LEU A 499 -51.83 6.25 10.46
CA LEU A 499 -51.31 7.56 10.06
C LEU A 499 -49.81 7.67 10.31
N PHE A 500 -49.32 7.11 11.42
CA PHE A 500 -47.89 7.08 11.74
C PHE A 500 -47.10 6.29 10.70
N ASP A 501 -47.61 5.15 10.24
CA ASP A 501 -46.98 4.34 9.19
C ASP A 501 -46.92 5.04 7.81
N GLN A 502 -47.76 6.06 7.59
CA GLN A 502 -47.75 6.87 6.36
C GLN A 502 -46.75 8.05 6.42
N TRP A 503 -46.17 8.34 7.59
CA TRP A 503 -45.23 9.44 7.76
C TRP A 503 -43.82 9.07 7.31
N SER A 504 -43.02 10.09 6.96
CA SER A 504 -41.60 9.87 6.66
C SER A 504 -40.84 9.44 7.92
N GLU A 505 -39.75 8.68 7.78
CA GLU A 505 -38.95 8.23 8.93
C GLU A 505 -38.48 9.40 9.82
N ALA A 506 -38.20 10.57 9.21
CA ALA A 506 -37.80 11.77 9.95
C ALA A 506 -38.95 12.31 10.83
N ASP A 507 -40.16 12.35 10.29
CA ASP A 507 -41.35 12.81 11.01
C ASP A 507 -41.78 11.80 12.09
N GLN A 508 -41.60 10.50 11.83
CA GLN A 508 -41.82 9.44 12.82
C GLN A 508 -40.86 9.58 14.01
N VAL A 509 -39.57 9.84 13.75
CA VAL A 509 -38.58 10.04 14.80
C VAL A 509 -38.85 11.32 15.59
N GLU A 510 -39.15 12.43 14.91
CA GLU A 510 -39.51 13.69 15.57
C GLU A 510 -40.76 13.54 16.44
N PHE A 511 -41.75 12.79 15.95
CA PHE A 511 -42.95 12.49 16.72
C PHE A 511 -42.67 11.63 17.95
N VAL A 512 -41.88 10.56 17.81
CA VAL A 512 -41.50 9.71 18.94
C VAL A 512 -40.64 10.47 19.95
N GLU A 513 -39.73 11.34 19.49
CA GLU A 513 -38.94 12.22 20.35
C GLU A 513 -39.85 13.18 21.13
N HIS A 514 -40.81 13.79 20.46
CA HIS A 514 -41.81 14.65 21.09
C HIS A 514 -42.71 13.89 22.07
N LEU A 515 -43.08 12.65 21.74
CA LEU A 515 -43.87 11.77 22.58
C LEU A 515 -43.10 11.40 23.86
N ILE A 516 -41.84 10.99 23.73
CA ILE A 516 -40.96 10.64 24.85
C ILE A 516 -40.72 11.87 25.72
N SER A 517 -40.53 13.06 25.14
CA SER A 517 -40.30 14.30 25.90
C SER A 517 -41.48 14.71 26.79
N ARG A 518 -42.70 14.26 26.45
CA ARG A 518 -43.93 14.56 27.20
C ARG A 518 -44.32 13.48 28.21
N MET A 519 -43.66 12.33 28.20
CA MET A 519 -43.95 11.24 29.13
C MET A 519 -43.37 11.50 30.52
N CYS A 520 -44.02 10.92 31.54
CA CYS A 520 -43.53 11.01 32.91
C CYS A 520 -42.50 9.91 33.23
N HIS A 521 -41.70 10.13 34.28
CA HIS A 521 -40.60 9.21 34.63
C HIS A 521 -41.07 7.76 34.89
N TYR A 522 -42.29 7.56 35.40
CA TYR A 522 -42.90 6.24 35.59
C TYR A 522 -43.19 5.52 34.26
N GLN A 523 -43.68 6.25 33.24
CA GLN A 523 -43.92 5.71 31.90
C GLN A 523 -42.61 5.37 31.19
N HIS A 524 -41.58 6.22 31.32
CA HIS A 524 -40.23 5.90 30.85
C HIS A 524 -39.67 4.64 31.50
N GLY A 525 -39.90 4.44 32.80
CA GLY A 525 -39.49 3.23 33.51
C GLY A 525 -40.16 1.96 32.97
N HIS A 526 -41.46 2.02 32.66
CA HIS A 526 -42.20 0.90 32.05
C HIS A 526 -41.72 0.60 30.63
N ILE A 527 -41.56 1.63 29.79
CA ILE A 527 -41.03 1.47 28.43
C ILE A 527 -39.61 0.90 28.46
N ASN A 528 -38.75 1.42 29.33
CA ASN A 528 -37.40 0.90 29.48
C ASN A 528 -37.40 -0.55 30.00
N SER A 529 -38.29 -0.92 30.92
CA SER A 529 -38.42 -2.31 31.39
C SER A 529 -38.93 -3.27 30.30
N TYR A 530 -39.74 -2.78 29.36
CA TYR A 530 -40.22 -3.54 28.20
C TYR A 530 -39.16 -3.64 27.10
N LEU A 531 -38.42 -2.55 26.86
CA LEU A 531 -37.37 -2.47 25.84
C LEU A 531 -36.07 -3.17 26.27
N LYS A 532 -35.71 -3.15 27.55
CA LYS A 532 -34.42 -3.67 28.04
C LYS A 532 -34.17 -5.15 27.69
N PRO A 533 -35.14 -6.09 27.77
CA PRO A 533 -34.97 -7.46 27.30
C PRO A 533 -34.91 -7.59 25.77
N MET A 534 -35.52 -6.65 25.03
CA MET A 534 -35.44 -6.60 23.56
C MET A 534 -34.10 -6.03 23.07
N LEU A 535 -33.51 -5.10 23.84
CA LEU A 535 -32.19 -4.52 23.58
C LEU A 535 -31.03 -5.40 24.06
N GLN A 536 -31.20 -6.16 25.15
CA GLN A 536 -30.17 -7.04 25.71
C GLN A 536 -30.64 -8.49 25.63
N ARG A 537 -30.12 -9.21 24.64
CA ARG A 537 -30.44 -10.63 24.42
C ARG A 537 -29.26 -11.49 24.86
N ASP A 538 -29.51 -12.46 25.74
CA ASP A 538 -28.50 -13.45 26.08
C ASP A 538 -28.41 -14.48 24.95
N PHE A 539 -27.49 -14.24 24.01
CA PHE A 539 -27.28 -15.10 22.85
C PHE A 539 -26.86 -16.52 23.25
N ILE A 540 -26.02 -16.67 24.28
CA ILE A 540 -25.44 -17.96 24.65
C ILE A 540 -26.46 -18.85 25.37
N THR A 541 -27.47 -18.28 26.02
CA THR A 541 -28.60 -19.04 26.57
C THR A 541 -29.74 -19.22 25.56
N ALA A 542 -30.01 -18.21 24.73
CA ALA A 542 -31.11 -18.24 23.76
C ALA A 542 -30.85 -19.19 22.58
N LEU A 543 -29.62 -19.31 22.11
CA LEU A 543 -29.26 -20.15 20.96
C LEU A 543 -29.41 -21.66 21.28
N PRO A 544 -28.89 -22.19 22.42
CA PRO A 544 -29.17 -23.55 22.86
C PRO A 544 -30.66 -23.84 23.04
N ALA A 545 -31.43 -22.89 23.58
CA ALA A 545 -32.87 -23.03 23.75
C ALA A 545 -33.61 -23.19 22.41
N GLN A 546 -32.99 -22.77 21.30
CA GLN A 546 -33.49 -22.93 19.92
C GLN A 546 -32.87 -24.13 19.19
N GLY A 547 -32.04 -24.94 19.85
CA GLY A 547 -31.32 -26.07 19.24
C GLY A 547 -30.13 -25.66 18.38
N LEU A 548 -29.65 -24.42 18.53
CA LEU A 548 -28.54 -23.84 17.76
C LEU A 548 -27.25 -23.77 18.61
N ASP A 549 -26.93 -24.83 19.34
CA ASP A 549 -25.77 -24.90 20.24
C ASP A 549 -24.45 -24.57 19.54
N HIS A 550 -24.26 -25.09 18.31
CA HIS A 550 -23.06 -24.84 17.50
C HIS A 550 -22.79 -23.35 17.23
N ILE A 551 -23.83 -22.51 17.15
CA ILE A 551 -23.66 -21.07 16.95
C ILE A 551 -23.15 -20.41 18.24
N ALA A 552 -23.70 -20.80 19.39
CA ALA A 552 -23.22 -20.33 20.68
C ALA A 552 -21.75 -20.74 20.92
N GLU A 553 -21.40 -21.98 20.55
CA GLU A 553 -20.02 -22.46 20.59
C GLU A 553 -19.09 -21.65 19.68
N ASN A 554 -19.52 -21.34 18.46
CA ASN A 554 -18.72 -20.54 17.53
C ASN A 554 -18.46 -19.14 18.07
N ILE A 555 -19.46 -18.49 18.66
CA ILE A 555 -19.30 -17.17 19.30
C ILE A 555 -18.23 -17.25 20.40
N LEU A 556 -18.33 -18.24 21.28
CA LEU A 556 -17.41 -18.40 22.41
C LEU A 556 -16.01 -18.86 21.97
N SER A 557 -15.88 -19.52 20.82
CA SER A 557 -14.59 -19.99 20.28
C SER A 557 -13.63 -18.85 19.93
N PHE A 558 -14.16 -17.63 19.72
CA PHE A 558 -13.35 -16.45 19.44
C PHE A 558 -12.67 -15.87 20.69
N LEU A 559 -13.21 -16.16 21.88
CA LEU A 559 -12.72 -15.60 23.14
C LEU A 559 -11.27 -15.99 23.44
N ASP A 560 -10.53 -15.09 24.09
CA ASP A 560 -9.25 -15.40 24.71
C ASP A 560 -9.45 -16.17 26.02
N ALA A 561 -8.40 -16.81 26.54
CA ALA A 561 -8.52 -17.65 27.73
C ALA A 561 -9.09 -16.90 28.95
N ARG A 562 -8.75 -15.62 29.12
CA ARG A 562 -9.23 -14.81 30.25
C ARG A 562 -10.72 -14.49 30.12
N SER A 563 -11.18 -14.13 28.93
CA SER A 563 -12.61 -13.91 28.68
C SER A 563 -13.39 -15.22 28.72
N LEU A 564 -12.79 -16.34 28.29
CA LEU A 564 -13.41 -17.67 28.40
C LEU A 564 -13.59 -18.09 29.86
N CYS A 565 -12.59 -17.87 30.73
CA CYS A 565 -12.75 -18.03 32.18
C CYS A 565 -13.85 -17.13 32.75
N SER A 566 -13.96 -15.89 32.25
CA SER A 566 -15.01 -14.96 32.68
C SER A 566 -16.39 -15.42 32.23
N ALA A 567 -16.49 -15.95 31.01
CA ALA A 567 -17.70 -16.53 30.42
C ALA A 567 -18.20 -17.75 31.22
N GLU A 568 -17.30 -18.60 31.73
CA GLU A 568 -17.67 -19.71 32.64
C GLU A 568 -18.35 -19.23 33.93
N LEU A 569 -18.03 -18.01 34.39
CA LEU A 569 -18.56 -17.45 35.64
C LEU A 569 -19.87 -16.69 35.48
N VAL A 570 -20.35 -16.47 34.24
CA VAL A 570 -21.56 -15.69 33.96
C VAL A 570 -22.82 -16.38 34.50
N CYS A 571 -23.05 -17.64 34.12
CA CYS A 571 -24.12 -18.46 34.64
C CYS A 571 -23.87 -19.95 34.35
N LYS A 572 -24.68 -20.84 34.95
CA LYS A 572 -24.56 -22.30 34.77
C LYS A 572 -24.72 -22.74 33.32
N GLU A 573 -25.57 -22.05 32.56
CA GLU A 573 -25.83 -22.39 31.16
C GLU A 573 -24.64 -22.08 30.27
N TRP A 574 -24.00 -20.92 30.47
CA TRP A 574 -22.76 -20.57 29.78
C TRP A 574 -21.65 -21.59 30.10
N GLN A 575 -21.53 -21.99 31.37
CA GLN A 575 -20.58 -23.03 31.78
C GLN A 575 -20.89 -24.38 31.09
N ARG A 576 -22.17 -24.74 30.95
CA ARG A 576 -22.61 -25.96 30.26
C ARG A 576 -22.22 -25.93 28.78
N VAL A 577 -22.50 -24.84 28.07
CA VAL A 577 -22.14 -24.66 26.65
C VAL A 577 -20.63 -24.72 26.45
N ILE A 578 -19.84 -24.09 27.34
CA ILE A 578 -18.37 -24.14 27.30
C ILE A 578 -17.84 -25.57 27.53
N SER A 579 -18.48 -26.32 28.44
CA SER A 579 -18.12 -27.69 28.79
C SER A 579 -18.44 -28.69 27.68
N GLU A 580 -19.68 -28.69 27.19
CA GLU A 580 -20.15 -29.62 26.17
C GLU A 580 -19.56 -29.30 24.79
N GLY A 581 -19.39 -28.01 24.49
CA GLY A 581 -18.74 -27.53 23.25
C GLY A 581 -17.23 -27.73 23.20
N MET A 582 -16.63 -28.34 24.24
CA MET A 582 -15.18 -28.62 24.36
C MET A 582 -14.30 -27.41 24.04
N LEU A 583 -14.69 -26.22 24.52
CA LEU A 583 -14.07 -24.96 24.07
C LEU A 583 -12.61 -24.81 24.51
N TRP A 584 -12.20 -25.39 25.65
CA TRP A 584 -10.78 -25.39 26.04
C TRP A 584 -9.92 -26.22 25.09
N LYS A 585 -10.45 -27.34 24.58
CA LYS A 585 -9.79 -28.13 23.53
C LYS A 585 -9.69 -27.32 22.24
N LYS A 586 -10.79 -26.70 21.78
CA LYS A 586 -10.80 -25.85 20.58
C LYS A 586 -9.85 -24.66 20.70
N LEU A 587 -9.75 -24.06 21.90
CA LEU A 587 -8.82 -22.97 22.18
C LEU A 587 -7.35 -23.42 22.03
N ILE A 588 -6.99 -24.55 22.64
CA ILE A 588 -5.64 -25.12 22.52
C ILE A 588 -5.34 -25.51 21.07
N GLU A 589 -6.27 -26.15 20.37
CA GLU A 589 -6.14 -26.49 18.95
C GLU A 589 -5.95 -25.25 18.07
N ARG A 590 -6.69 -24.16 18.35
CA ARG A 590 -6.50 -22.87 17.69
C ARG A 590 -5.09 -22.35 17.94
N MET A 591 -4.63 -22.35 19.19
CA MET A 591 -3.28 -21.89 19.54
C MET A 591 -2.19 -22.74 18.86
N VAL A 592 -2.33 -24.07 18.82
CA VAL A 592 -1.39 -24.98 18.14
C VAL A 592 -1.34 -24.74 16.62
N ARG A 593 -2.47 -24.40 15.99
CA ARG A 593 -2.49 -24.05 14.56
C ARG A 593 -1.83 -22.70 14.25
N THR A 594 -1.93 -21.75 15.17
CA THR A 594 -1.48 -20.37 14.94
C THR A 594 -0.07 -20.08 15.44
N ASP A 595 0.34 -20.69 16.55
CA ASP A 595 1.58 -20.38 17.25
C ASP A 595 2.53 -21.59 17.21
N PRO A 596 3.70 -21.48 16.56
CA PRO A 596 4.67 -22.57 16.48
C PRO A 596 5.19 -23.01 17.86
N LEU A 597 5.18 -22.14 18.87
CA LEU A 597 5.56 -22.49 20.24
C LEU A 597 4.61 -23.53 20.84
N TRP A 598 3.32 -23.33 20.63
CA TRP A 598 2.30 -24.25 21.10
C TRP A 598 2.38 -25.57 20.36
N LYS A 599 2.63 -25.54 19.06
CA LYS A 599 2.86 -26.75 18.26
C LYS A 599 4.07 -27.53 18.75
N GLY A 600 5.22 -26.89 18.89
CA GLY A 600 6.44 -27.55 19.36
C GLY A 600 6.34 -28.09 20.79
N LEU A 601 5.63 -27.39 21.68
CA LEU A 601 5.33 -27.91 23.03
C LEU A 601 4.41 -29.13 22.98
N SER A 602 3.42 -29.12 22.06
CA SER A 602 2.48 -30.23 21.92
C SER A 602 3.13 -31.53 21.47
N GLU A 603 4.10 -31.42 20.56
CA GLU A 603 4.89 -32.54 20.04
C GLU A 603 5.85 -33.07 21.13
N ARG A 604 6.61 -32.16 21.79
CA ARG A 604 7.64 -32.54 22.78
C ARG A 604 7.06 -33.10 24.07
N HIS A 605 5.96 -32.56 24.58
CA HIS A 605 5.25 -33.09 25.76
C HIS A 605 4.19 -34.14 25.39
N GLN A 606 4.02 -34.46 24.11
CA GLN A 606 3.14 -35.50 23.57
C GLN A 606 1.64 -35.35 23.88
N TRP A 607 1.16 -34.14 24.22
CA TRP A 607 -0.28 -33.90 24.38
C TRP A 607 -1.00 -33.67 23.04
N GLU A 608 -0.27 -33.49 21.93
CA GLU A 608 -0.83 -33.47 20.58
C GLU A 608 -1.63 -34.74 20.25
N LYS A 609 -1.28 -35.88 20.85
CA LYS A 609 -1.98 -37.17 20.70
C LYS A 609 -3.48 -37.09 21.02
N TYR A 610 -3.88 -36.12 21.84
CA TYR A 610 -5.25 -35.87 22.30
C TYR A 610 -5.95 -34.74 21.53
N LEU A 611 -5.28 -34.09 20.57
CA LEU A 611 -5.82 -33.00 19.75
C LEU A 611 -6.19 -33.50 18.35
N PHE A 612 -7.11 -32.82 17.67
CA PHE A 612 -7.54 -33.06 16.28
C PHE A 612 -8.19 -34.43 15.95
N LYS A 613 -8.33 -35.34 16.92
CA LYS A 613 -9.10 -36.59 16.75
C LYS A 613 -10.59 -36.33 16.97
N ASN A 614 -11.40 -36.63 15.94
CA ASN A 614 -12.84 -36.37 15.96
C ASN A 614 -13.67 -37.48 16.60
N ARG A 615 -13.16 -38.71 16.72
CA ARG A 615 -13.85 -39.87 17.33
C ARG A 615 -12.87 -41.03 17.53
N THR A 616 -12.25 -41.12 18.72
CA THR A 616 -11.61 -42.34 19.22
C THR A 616 -11.89 -42.48 20.71
N THR A 617 -11.89 -43.70 21.24
CA THR A 617 -12.41 -44.16 22.54
C THR A 617 -11.80 -43.53 23.81
N GLU A 618 -10.80 -42.65 23.71
CA GLU A 618 -10.15 -41.98 24.85
C GLU A 618 -9.93 -40.49 24.59
N VAL A 619 -11.00 -39.71 24.37
CA VAL A 619 -10.90 -38.24 24.39
C VAL A 619 -11.01 -37.77 25.85
N PRO A 620 -9.98 -37.10 26.41
CA PRO A 620 -10.07 -36.53 27.76
C PRO A 620 -11.25 -35.56 27.89
N PRO A 621 -11.89 -35.45 29.07
CA PRO A 621 -12.99 -34.49 29.28
C PRO A 621 -12.51 -33.04 29.16
N ASN A 622 -13.44 -32.09 28.94
CA ASN A 622 -13.09 -30.66 28.86
C ASN A 622 -12.31 -30.14 30.08
N SER A 623 -12.56 -30.72 31.26
CA SER A 623 -11.85 -30.41 32.51
C SER A 623 -10.33 -30.68 32.43
N TYR A 624 -9.91 -31.70 31.67
CA TYR A 624 -8.49 -31.97 31.42
C TYR A 624 -7.84 -30.80 30.67
N TYR A 625 -8.43 -30.37 29.55
CA TYR A 625 -7.90 -29.27 28.74
C TYR A 625 -7.93 -27.92 29.50
N ARG A 626 -8.97 -27.69 30.31
CA ARG A 626 -9.03 -26.54 31.22
C ARG A 626 -7.89 -26.52 32.23
N SER A 627 -7.50 -27.69 32.75
CA SER A 627 -6.36 -27.82 33.67
C SER A 627 -4.99 -27.81 32.97
N LEU A 628 -4.95 -28.19 31.69
CA LEU A 628 -3.74 -28.22 30.88
C LEU A 628 -3.32 -26.81 30.44
N TYR A 629 -4.27 -25.96 30.06
CA TYR A 629 -3.99 -24.60 29.61
C TYR A 629 -3.06 -23.79 30.53
N PRO A 630 -3.32 -23.66 31.86
CA PRO A 630 -2.42 -22.92 32.75
C PRO A 630 -1.05 -23.59 32.90
N LYS A 631 -0.93 -24.92 32.76
CA LYS A 631 0.38 -25.60 32.77
C LYS A 631 1.20 -25.22 31.54
N ILE A 632 0.57 -25.17 30.37
CA ILE A 632 1.24 -24.73 29.13
C ILE A 632 1.73 -23.29 29.27
N ILE A 633 0.92 -22.38 29.83
CA ILE A 633 1.34 -21.00 30.08
C ILE A 633 2.53 -20.95 31.03
N GLN A 634 2.50 -21.72 32.13
CA GLN A 634 3.63 -21.80 33.07
C GLN A 634 4.90 -22.32 32.40
N ASP A 635 4.80 -23.31 31.52
CA ASP A 635 5.92 -23.83 30.75
C ASP A 635 6.49 -22.76 29.80
N ILE A 636 5.63 -22.02 29.09
CA ILE A 636 6.02 -20.91 28.22
C ILE A 636 6.76 -19.82 29.01
N GLU A 637 6.22 -19.41 30.16
CA GLU A 637 6.85 -18.41 31.04
C GLU A 637 8.23 -18.90 31.54
N THR A 638 8.33 -20.18 31.87
CA THR A 638 9.58 -20.80 32.32
C THR A 638 10.63 -20.81 31.20
N ILE A 639 10.24 -21.15 29.97
CA ILE A 639 11.11 -21.10 28.79
C ILE A 639 11.57 -19.67 28.54
N GLU A 640 10.66 -18.69 28.54
CA GLU A 640 11.04 -17.29 28.37
C GLU A 640 11.99 -16.80 29.47
N ALA A 641 11.76 -17.21 30.72
CA ALA A 641 12.66 -16.92 31.83
C ALA A 641 14.03 -17.57 31.63
N ASN A 642 14.09 -18.80 31.09
CA ASN A 642 15.33 -19.50 30.78
C ASN A 642 16.14 -18.75 29.71
N TRP A 643 15.50 -18.28 28.65
CA TRP A 643 16.13 -17.43 27.64
C TRP A 643 16.62 -16.10 28.21
N ARG A 644 15.83 -15.41 29.04
CA ARG A 644 16.23 -14.14 29.68
C ARG A 644 17.37 -14.32 30.69
N CYS A 645 17.40 -15.44 31.42
CA CYS A 645 18.44 -15.73 32.41
C CYS A 645 19.67 -16.41 31.79
N GLY A 646 19.55 -16.98 30.59
CA GLY A 646 20.57 -17.82 29.97
C GLY A 646 20.69 -19.19 30.62
N ARG A 647 19.63 -19.72 31.25
CA ARG A 647 19.61 -21.10 31.78
C ARG A 647 19.36 -22.06 30.65
N HIS A 648 20.30 -22.96 30.37
CA HIS A 648 20.22 -23.90 29.26
C HIS A 648 20.94 -25.19 29.61
N ASN A 649 20.55 -26.28 28.97
CA ASN A 649 21.36 -27.49 28.89
C ASN A 649 22.27 -27.41 27.66
N LEU A 650 23.51 -27.87 27.77
CA LEU A 650 24.50 -27.77 26.70
C LEU A 650 24.93 -29.16 26.25
N GLN A 651 24.76 -29.45 24.96
CA GLN A 651 25.33 -30.63 24.33
C GLN A 651 26.39 -30.20 23.31
N ARG A 652 27.48 -30.95 23.24
CA ARG A 652 28.63 -30.64 22.38
C ARG A 652 28.95 -31.81 21.47
N ILE A 653 28.89 -31.58 20.17
CA ILE A 653 29.32 -32.51 19.13
C ILE A 653 30.72 -32.09 18.69
N GLN A 654 31.70 -32.98 18.83
CA GLN A 654 33.03 -32.78 18.24
C GLN A 654 33.04 -33.38 16.83
N CYS A 655 33.25 -32.54 15.81
CA CYS A 655 33.17 -32.97 14.42
C CYS A 655 34.36 -33.85 13.98
N ARG A 656 35.49 -33.78 14.69
CA ARG A 656 36.72 -34.56 14.45
C ARG A 656 37.19 -34.45 13.00
N SER A 657 37.35 -33.23 12.49
CA SER A 657 37.93 -33.01 11.17
C SER A 657 39.41 -33.40 11.14
N GLU A 658 39.83 -34.10 10.07
CA GLU A 658 41.16 -34.72 9.98
C GLU A 658 42.29 -33.69 9.77
N ASN A 659 42.12 -32.76 8.82
CA ASN A 659 43.19 -31.84 8.41
C ASN A 659 42.88 -30.35 8.68
N SER A 660 41.69 -29.88 8.30
CA SER A 660 41.29 -28.47 8.48
C SER A 660 40.07 -28.38 9.38
N LYS A 661 40.26 -27.81 10.58
CA LYS A 661 39.21 -27.65 11.58
C LYS A 661 38.23 -26.53 11.21
N GLY A 662 36.97 -26.75 11.51
CA GLY A 662 35.93 -25.72 11.49
C GLY A 662 34.70 -26.11 10.68
N VAL A 663 33.54 -25.71 11.21
CA VAL A 663 32.23 -26.03 10.65
C VAL A 663 31.58 -24.74 10.14
N TYR A 664 31.57 -24.54 8.82
CA TYR A 664 31.18 -23.27 8.21
C TYR A 664 29.67 -23.04 8.17
N CYS A 665 28.90 -24.10 7.93
CA CYS A 665 27.46 -24.04 7.82
C CYS A 665 26.80 -25.22 8.52
N LEU A 666 25.59 -24.99 9.00
CA LEU A 666 24.74 -26.01 9.59
C LEU A 666 23.28 -25.71 9.26
N GLN A 667 22.47 -26.75 9.18
CA GLN A 667 21.02 -26.70 9.21
C GLN A 667 20.50 -27.90 10.00
N TYR A 668 19.42 -27.73 10.77
CA TYR A 668 18.82 -28.83 11.52
C TYR A 668 17.31 -28.88 11.33
N ASP A 669 16.77 -30.08 11.55
CA ASP A 669 15.36 -30.39 11.74
C ASP A 669 15.20 -31.16 13.08
N ASP A 670 14.05 -31.80 13.32
CA ASP A 670 13.82 -32.55 14.56
C ASP A 670 14.52 -33.90 14.63
N ASP A 671 15.00 -34.43 13.51
CA ASP A 671 15.67 -35.72 13.45
C ASP A 671 17.19 -35.60 13.32
N LYS A 672 17.68 -34.62 12.55
CA LYS A 672 19.06 -34.58 12.04
C LYS A 672 19.64 -33.17 12.01
N ILE A 673 20.96 -33.11 12.07
CA ILE A 673 21.75 -31.89 11.87
C ILE A 673 22.68 -32.15 10.68
N ILE A 674 22.58 -31.33 9.64
CA ILE A 674 23.48 -31.38 8.48
C ILE A 674 24.51 -30.27 8.64
N SER A 675 25.79 -30.61 8.52
CA SER A 675 26.90 -29.69 8.73
C SER A 675 27.88 -29.74 7.57
N GLY A 676 28.35 -28.58 7.11
CA GLY A 676 29.39 -28.45 6.10
C GLY A 676 30.71 -28.04 6.74
N LEU A 677 31.73 -28.88 6.58
CA LEU A 677 33.02 -28.76 7.25
C LEU A 677 34.08 -28.19 6.31
N ARG A 678 35.16 -27.67 6.90
CA ARG A 678 36.29 -27.11 6.18
C ARG A 678 37.16 -28.17 5.48
N ASP A 679 37.02 -29.43 5.86
CA ASP A 679 37.67 -30.58 5.21
C ASP A 679 36.98 -31.02 3.89
N ASN A 680 36.05 -30.20 3.39
CA ASN A 680 35.26 -30.42 2.16
C ASN A 680 34.21 -31.54 2.28
N SER A 681 33.97 -32.06 3.49
CA SER A 681 32.91 -33.03 3.75
C SER A 681 31.63 -32.38 4.27
N ILE A 682 30.50 -33.04 4.01
CA ILE A 682 29.22 -32.76 4.68
C ILE A 682 28.95 -33.92 5.64
N LYS A 683 28.78 -33.63 6.93
CA LYS A 683 28.42 -34.64 7.95
C LYS A 683 26.97 -34.46 8.37
N ILE A 684 26.24 -35.56 8.37
CA ILE A 684 24.86 -35.65 8.86
C ILE A 684 24.91 -36.32 10.23
N TRP A 685 24.39 -35.64 11.25
CA TRP A 685 24.32 -36.09 12.63
C TRP A 685 22.88 -36.42 12.98
N ASP A 686 22.69 -37.46 13.78
CA ASP A 686 21.41 -37.71 14.43
C ASP A 686 21.21 -36.77 15.62
N LYS A 687 20.03 -36.15 15.75
CA LYS A 687 19.79 -35.13 16.78
C LYS A 687 19.67 -35.72 18.18
N GLN A 688 19.16 -36.95 18.31
CA GLN A 688 18.92 -37.57 19.60
C GLN A 688 20.20 -38.23 20.16
N SER A 689 20.88 -39.03 19.33
CA SER A 689 22.11 -39.73 19.74
C SER A 689 23.38 -38.88 19.59
N LEU A 690 23.35 -37.82 18.77
CA LEU A 690 24.49 -36.98 18.42
C LEU A 690 25.60 -37.73 17.65
N GLU A 691 25.31 -38.92 17.13
CA GLU A 691 26.23 -39.71 16.32
C GLU A 691 26.21 -39.26 14.84
N CYS A 692 27.35 -39.45 14.17
CA CYS A 692 27.47 -39.16 12.75
C CYS A 692 26.86 -40.31 11.93
N LEU A 693 25.74 -40.04 11.26
CA LEU A 693 25.04 -41.02 10.40
C LEU A 693 25.75 -41.22 9.07
N LYS A 694 26.14 -40.11 8.41
CA LYS A 694 26.72 -40.13 7.06
C LYS A 694 27.77 -39.05 6.88
N ILE A 695 28.75 -39.35 6.04
CA ILE A 695 29.79 -38.42 5.57
C ILE A 695 29.72 -38.39 4.05
N LEU A 696 29.41 -37.22 3.48
CA LEU A 696 29.33 -36.99 2.05
C LEU A 696 30.61 -36.30 1.58
N THR A 697 31.27 -36.87 0.58
CA THR A 697 32.54 -36.38 0.03
C THR A 697 32.43 -36.24 -1.48
N GLY A 698 32.79 -35.08 -2.03
CA GLY A 698 32.69 -34.82 -3.48
C GLY A 698 33.21 -33.44 -3.88
N HIS A 699 33.19 -32.48 -2.94
CA HIS A 699 33.75 -31.15 -3.16
C HIS A 699 35.30 -31.19 -3.21
N THR A 700 35.89 -30.64 -4.27
CA THR A 700 37.35 -30.64 -4.52
C THR A 700 38.11 -29.50 -3.83
N GLY A 701 37.41 -28.67 -3.06
CA GLY A 701 37.96 -27.55 -2.28
C GLY A 701 36.87 -26.96 -1.39
N SER A 702 37.17 -25.83 -0.72
CA SER A 702 36.18 -25.08 0.08
C SER A 702 35.08 -24.50 -0.84
N VAL A 703 34.15 -25.36 -1.24
CA VAL A 703 32.94 -25.18 -2.05
C VAL A 703 33.10 -24.18 -3.21
N LEU A 704 33.87 -24.59 -4.23
CA LEU A 704 33.94 -23.92 -5.55
C LEU A 704 32.81 -24.37 -6.48
N CYS A 705 32.28 -25.57 -6.30
CA CYS A 705 31.14 -26.13 -7.02
C CYS A 705 29.98 -26.38 -6.06
N LEU A 706 28.76 -26.10 -6.50
CA LEU A 706 27.55 -26.48 -5.76
C LEU A 706 27.19 -27.91 -6.16
N GLN A 707 27.10 -28.84 -5.21
CA GLN A 707 26.63 -30.20 -5.47
C GLN A 707 25.27 -30.39 -4.79
N VAL A 708 24.35 -31.00 -5.52
CA VAL A 708 23.03 -31.37 -5.03
C VAL A 708 23.10 -32.84 -4.65
N TRP A 709 22.76 -33.13 -3.41
CA TRP A 709 22.81 -34.46 -2.82
C TRP A 709 21.40 -34.91 -2.48
N ASP A 710 21.11 -36.19 -2.64
CA ASP A 710 19.93 -36.76 -2.02
C ASP A 710 20.19 -36.91 -0.51
N VAL A 711 19.28 -36.36 0.31
CA VAL A 711 19.38 -36.40 1.78
C VAL A 711 19.24 -37.83 2.30
N SER A 712 18.47 -38.68 1.61
CA SER A 712 18.19 -40.04 2.05
C SER A 712 19.31 -41.00 1.67
N SER A 713 19.69 -41.06 0.38
CA SER A 713 20.75 -41.95 -0.09
C SER A 713 22.16 -41.40 0.17
N GLY A 714 22.36 -40.08 0.08
CA GLY A 714 23.68 -39.44 0.09
C GLY A 714 24.36 -39.44 -1.28
N GLU A 715 23.64 -39.76 -2.36
CA GLU A 715 24.19 -39.74 -3.72
C GLU A 715 24.22 -38.33 -4.29
N VAL A 716 25.21 -38.05 -5.15
CA VAL A 716 25.29 -36.78 -5.88
C VAL A 716 24.32 -36.82 -7.05
N LEU A 717 23.28 -36.00 -7.00
CA LEU A 717 22.28 -35.88 -8.06
C LEU A 717 22.71 -34.90 -9.15
N ASN A 718 23.36 -33.79 -8.78
CA ASN A 718 23.75 -32.75 -9.73
C ASN A 718 24.98 -31.97 -9.24
N THR A 719 25.75 -31.39 -10.18
CA THR A 719 26.88 -30.49 -9.87
C THR A 719 26.75 -29.22 -10.72
N LEU A 720 26.51 -28.08 -10.07
CA LEU A 720 26.40 -26.78 -10.73
C LEU A 720 27.79 -26.12 -10.83
N ILE A 721 28.24 -25.96 -12.07
CA ILE A 721 29.50 -25.30 -12.40
C ILE A 721 29.14 -23.98 -13.09
N HIS A 722 29.30 -22.87 -12.39
CA HIS A 722 28.99 -21.53 -12.92
C HIS A 722 29.84 -20.45 -12.27
N HIS A 723 29.88 -20.39 -10.93
CA HIS A 723 30.69 -19.40 -10.23
C HIS A 723 32.19 -19.63 -10.45
N ASN A 724 32.93 -18.54 -10.66
CA ASN A 724 34.37 -18.59 -10.92
C ASN A 724 35.19 -18.63 -9.62
N GLU A 725 34.57 -18.27 -8.50
CA GLU A 725 35.17 -18.30 -7.17
C GLU A 725 34.21 -18.98 -6.16
N ALA A 726 34.66 -19.14 -4.92
CA ALA A 726 33.93 -19.82 -3.85
C ALA A 726 32.50 -19.28 -3.68
N VAL A 727 31.54 -20.20 -3.64
CA VAL A 727 30.15 -19.91 -3.33
C VAL A 727 30.06 -19.67 -1.82
N LEU A 728 29.69 -18.45 -1.44
CA LEU A 728 29.72 -18.02 -0.04
C LEU A 728 28.42 -18.32 0.69
N HIS A 729 27.30 -18.26 -0.03
CA HIS A 729 25.98 -18.54 0.53
C HIS A 729 24.99 -18.95 -0.56
N LEU A 730 23.96 -19.68 -0.15
CA LEU A 730 22.84 -20.07 -0.99
C LEU A 730 21.57 -20.13 -0.17
N ARG A 731 20.44 -19.97 -0.85
CA ARG A 731 19.12 -20.27 -0.32
C ARG A 731 18.28 -20.87 -1.44
N PHE A 732 17.37 -21.76 -1.10
CA PHE A 732 16.35 -22.24 -2.02
C PHE A 732 14.99 -22.31 -1.32
N CYS A 733 13.92 -22.08 -2.07
CA CYS A 733 12.54 -22.11 -1.61
C CYS A 733 11.62 -22.13 -2.84
N ASN A 734 10.51 -22.87 -2.78
CA ASN A 734 9.45 -22.87 -3.81
C ASN A 734 9.95 -23.09 -5.26
N GLY A 735 10.91 -24.01 -5.47
CA GLY A 735 11.46 -24.28 -6.79
C GLY A 735 12.37 -23.18 -7.35
N LEU A 736 12.75 -22.19 -6.54
CA LEU A 736 13.77 -21.18 -6.87
C LEU A 736 14.99 -21.37 -5.97
N MET A 737 16.18 -21.20 -6.52
CA MET A 737 17.42 -21.14 -5.76
C MET A 737 18.21 -19.90 -6.11
N VAL A 738 18.86 -19.31 -5.11
CA VAL A 738 19.73 -18.16 -5.28
C VAL A 738 21.07 -18.47 -4.64
N THR A 739 22.15 -18.35 -5.41
CA THR A 739 23.53 -18.55 -4.96
C THR A 739 24.29 -17.24 -5.06
N CYS A 740 25.24 -17.00 -4.16
CA CYS A 740 26.12 -15.85 -4.24
C CYS A 740 27.58 -16.24 -4.02
N SER A 741 28.48 -15.56 -4.70
CA SER A 741 29.90 -15.92 -4.72
C SER A 741 30.81 -14.73 -4.41
N LYS A 742 32.05 -15.10 -4.07
CA LYS A 742 33.19 -14.19 -3.94
C LYS A 742 33.51 -13.47 -5.26
N ASP A 743 33.12 -14.04 -6.41
CA ASP A 743 33.24 -13.45 -7.75
C ASP A 743 32.38 -12.17 -7.95
N ARG A 744 31.58 -11.80 -6.93
CA ARG A 744 30.71 -10.62 -6.83
C ARG A 744 29.36 -10.77 -7.53
N SER A 745 29.07 -11.95 -8.06
CA SER A 745 27.82 -12.29 -8.73
C SER A 745 26.84 -13.00 -7.80
N ILE A 746 25.56 -12.88 -8.15
CA ILE A 746 24.47 -13.66 -7.59
C ILE A 746 23.82 -14.39 -8.76
N ALA A 747 23.66 -15.70 -8.68
CA ALA A 747 22.96 -16.48 -9.69
C ALA A 747 21.59 -16.92 -9.15
N VAL A 748 20.56 -16.72 -9.97
CA VAL A 748 19.19 -17.14 -9.71
C VAL A 748 18.90 -18.33 -10.60
N TRP A 749 18.41 -19.41 -10.01
CA TRP A 749 18.22 -20.71 -10.62
C TRP A 749 16.76 -21.12 -10.48
N ASP A 750 16.16 -21.57 -11.58
CA ASP A 750 14.86 -22.24 -11.53
C ASP A 750 15.12 -23.75 -11.36
N MET A 751 14.53 -24.33 -10.31
CA MET A 751 14.66 -25.74 -9.92
C MET A 751 13.31 -26.44 -10.14
N ALA A 752 13.17 -27.10 -11.29
CA ALA A 752 12.00 -27.95 -11.56
C ALA A 752 12.14 -29.32 -10.88
N SER A 753 13.36 -29.84 -10.81
CA SER A 753 13.69 -31.08 -10.10
C SER A 753 15.14 -31.04 -9.59
N PRO A 754 15.58 -31.96 -8.73
CA PRO A 754 16.96 -32.00 -8.26
C PRO A 754 18.01 -32.18 -9.39
N THR A 755 17.61 -32.81 -10.50
CA THR A 755 18.46 -33.04 -11.67
C THR A 755 18.30 -31.94 -12.73
N ASP A 756 17.15 -31.28 -12.80
CA ASP A 756 16.85 -30.20 -13.74
C ASP A 756 16.86 -28.83 -13.05
N ILE A 757 18.04 -28.21 -13.05
CA ILE A 757 18.29 -26.88 -12.49
C ILE A 757 18.84 -26.00 -13.60
N SER A 758 18.09 -24.97 -13.98
CA SER A 758 18.46 -24.04 -15.04
C SER A 758 18.82 -22.68 -14.49
N LEU A 759 19.82 -22.03 -15.09
CA LEU A 759 20.21 -20.67 -14.72
C LEU A 759 19.20 -19.69 -15.33
N ARG A 760 18.46 -18.98 -14.48
CA ARG A 760 17.49 -17.97 -14.89
C ARG A 760 18.15 -16.62 -15.17
N ARG A 761 18.96 -16.12 -14.23
CA ARG A 761 19.65 -14.83 -14.37
C ARG A 761 20.88 -14.72 -13.48
N VAL A 762 21.86 -13.94 -13.92
CA VAL A 762 22.98 -13.49 -13.09
C VAL A 762 22.81 -12.02 -12.73
N LEU A 763 22.73 -11.72 -11.44
CA LEU A 763 22.64 -10.36 -10.91
C LEU A 763 24.05 -9.86 -10.62
N VAL A 764 24.42 -8.77 -11.28
CA VAL A 764 25.71 -8.10 -11.09
C VAL A 764 25.45 -6.67 -10.62
N GLY A 765 26.10 -6.28 -9.52
CA GLY A 765 25.97 -4.91 -9.01
C GLY A 765 26.79 -4.63 -7.76
N HIS A 766 27.19 -5.65 -7.01
CA HIS A 766 28.10 -5.49 -5.88
C HIS A 766 29.55 -5.25 -6.33
N ARG A 767 30.28 -4.45 -5.56
CA ARG A 767 31.68 -4.08 -5.87
C ARG A 767 32.71 -5.02 -5.24
N ALA A 768 32.28 -5.85 -4.30
CA ALA A 768 33.09 -6.84 -3.60
C ALA A 768 32.29 -8.13 -3.38
N ALA A 769 32.92 -9.15 -2.80
CA ALA A 769 32.33 -10.46 -2.55
C ALA A 769 30.94 -10.36 -1.92
N VAL A 770 29.98 -11.14 -2.44
CA VAL A 770 28.62 -11.21 -1.90
C VAL A 770 28.62 -12.31 -0.85
N ASN A 771 28.59 -11.91 0.42
CA ASN A 771 28.80 -12.82 1.54
C ASN A 771 27.55 -13.60 1.92
N VAL A 772 26.36 -13.05 1.63
CA VAL A 772 25.08 -13.64 2.02
C VAL A 772 23.97 -13.19 1.07
N VAL A 773 23.04 -14.10 0.82
CA VAL A 773 21.82 -13.83 0.05
C VAL A 773 20.63 -14.46 0.76
N ASP A 774 19.50 -13.77 0.75
CA ASP A 774 18.24 -14.25 1.28
C ASP A 774 17.10 -13.79 0.37
N PHE A 775 15.98 -14.50 0.32
CA PHE A 775 14.87 -14.11 -0.54
C PHE A 775 13.52 -14.64 -0.04
N ASP A 776 12.48 -13.94 -0.46
CA ASP A 776 11.08 -14.36 -0.42
C ASP A 776 10.45 -14.22 -1.82
N ASP A 777 9.13 -14.41 -1.93
CA ASP A 777 8.40 -14.31 -3.20
C ASP A 777 8.48 -12.91 -3.83
N LYS A 778 8.82 -11.87 -3.06
CA LYS A 778 8.81 -10.46 -3.50
C LYS A 778 10.21 -9.94 -3.82
N TYR A 779 11.16 -10.14 -2.92
CA TYR A 779 12.51 -9.60 -2.98
C TYR A 779 13.61 -10.64 -2.73
N ILE A 780 14.69 -10.48 -3.51
CA ILE A 780 16.01 -11.06 -3.23
C ILE A 780 16.84 -9.97 -2.55
N VAL A 781 17.44 -10.30 -1.42
CA VAL A 781 18.26 -9.40 -0.60
C VAL A 781 19.67 -9.94 -0.52
N SER A 782 20.64 -9.17 -0.99
CA SER A 782 22.05 -9.55 -1.02
C SER A 782 22.91 -8.59 -0.21
N ALA A 783 23.88 -9.09 0.55
CA ALA A 783 24.82 -8.23 1.27
C ALA A 783 26.27 -8.59 0.97
N SER A 784 27.11 -7.55 0.90
CA SER A 784 28.46 -7.65 0.38
C SER A 784 29.51 -7.01 1.29
N GLY A 785 30.77 -7.42 1.05
CA GLY A 785 31.95 -6.74 1.57
C GLY A 785 32.07 -5.27 1.13
N ASP A 786 31.30 -4.84 0.12
CA ASP A 786 31.24 -3.45 -0.34
C ASP A 786 30.46 -2.52 0.62
N ARG A 787 30.01 -3.05 1.77
CA ARG A 787 29.30 -2.36 2.85
C ARG A 787 27.84 -2.06 2.54
N THR A 788 27.31 -2.63 1.46
CA THR A 788 25.94 -2.38 1.00
C THR A 788 25.09 -3.64 1.05
N ILE A 789 23.80 -3.45 1.28
CA ILE A 789 22.77 -4.45 1.02
C ILE A 789 22.05 -4.01 -0.26
N LYS A 790 21.86 -4.90 -1.22
CA LYS A 790 21.07 -4.64 -2.42
C LYS A 790 19.79 -5.47 -2.39
N VAL A 791 18.73 -4.86 -2.89
CA VAL A 791 17.41 -5.46 -2.99
C VAL A 791 17.08 -5.57 -4.47
N TRP A 792 16.63 -6.74 -4.86
CA TRP A 792 16.25 -7.09 -6.22
C TRP A 792 14.83 -7.66 -6.19
N SER A 793 14.05 -7.48 -7.24
CA SER A 793 12.73 -8.11 -7.35
C SER A 793 12.88 -9.60 -7.68
N THR A 794 12.20 -10.49 -6.95
CA THR A 794 12.29 -11.94 -7.19
C THR A 794 11.70 -12.33 -8.55
N SER A 795 10.56 -11.75 -8.93
CA SER A 795 9.86 -12.08 -10.18
C SER A 795 10.61 -11.57 -11.41
N THR A 796 11.02 -10.30 -11.41
CA THR A 796 11.65 -9.65 -12.56
C THR A 796 13.17 -9.77 -12.56
N CYS A 797 13.78 -10.11 -11.41
CA CYS A 797 15.22 -10.12 -11.21
C CYS A 797 15.89 -8.77 -11.53
N GLU A 798 15.18 -7.66 -11.33
CA GLU A 798 15.68 -6.29 -11.51
C GLU A 798 16.13 -5.66 -10.19
N PHE A 799 17.09 -4.75 -10.27
CA PHE A 799 17.58 -4.00 -9.13
C PHE A 799 16.53 -3.00 -8.64
N VAL A 800 16.19 -3.05 -7.36
CA VAL A 800 15.20 -2.15 -6.74
C VAL A 800 15.90 -1.01 -6.00
N ARG A 801 16.83 -1.32 -5.09
CA ARG A 801 17.47 -0.31 -4.22
C ARG A 801 18.72 -0.83 -3.53
N THR A 802 19.46 0.09 -2.91
CA THR A 802 20.60 -0.21 -2.04
C THR A 802 20.37 0.35 -0.63
N LEU A 803 20.49 -0.50 0.39
CA LEU A 803 20.51 -0.09 1.80
C LEU A 803 21.95 0.19 2.21
N ASN A 804 22.21 1.46 2.52
CA ASN A 804 23.53 1.95 2.90
C ASN A 804 23.52 2.39 4.37
N GLY A 805 24.61 2.12 5.08
CA GLY A 805 24.85 2.74 6.38
C GLY A 805 25.87 2.00 7.24
N HIS A 806 26.10 0.70 7.03
CA HIS A 806 27.21 -0.02 7.66
C HIS A 806 28.56 0.63 7.30
N LYS A 807 29.47 0.67 8.28
CA LYS A 807 30.78 1.31 8.13
C LYS A 807 31.82 0.38 7.52
N ARG A 808 31.59 -0.94 7.58
CA ARG A 808 32.46 -1.99 7.04
C ARG A 808 31.63 -3.08 6.35
N GLY A 809 32.31 -4.06 5.75
CA GLY A 809 31.67 -5.12 4.98
C GLY A 809 30.67 -5.93 5.80
N ILE A 810 29.57 -6.32 5.18
CA ILE A 810 28.47 -7.05 5.83
C ILE A 810 28.77 -8.54 5.71
N ALA A 811 28.74 -9.26 6.83
CA ALA A 811 29.13 -10.67 6.88
C ALA A 811 27.93 -11.62 6.99
N CYS A 812 26.81 -11.16 7.53
CA CYS A 812 25.58 -11.94 7.65
C CYS A 812 24.34 -11.08 7.53
N LEU A 813 23.25 -11.73 7.11
CA LEU A 813 21.95 -11.12 6.88
C LEU A 813 20.87 -12.18 7.03
N GLN A 814 19.71 -11.79 7.52
CA GLN A 814 18.45 -12.51 7.32
C GLN A 814 17.38 -11.50 6.91
N TYR A 815 16.52 -11.92 6.00
CA TYR A 815 15.37 -11.16 5.51
C TYR A 815 14.09 -11.98 5.77
N ARG A 816 13.07 -11.34 6.35
CA ARG A 816 11.73 -11.91 6.49
C ARG A 816 10.70 -10.79 6.58
N ASP A 817 9.62 -10.93 5.83
CA ASP A 817 8.54 -9.97 5.74
C ASP A 817 9.07 -8.57 5.33
N ARG A 818 8.96 -7.59 6.22
CA ARG A 818 9.44 -6.23 5.99
C ARG A 818 10.83 -5.98 6.57
N LEU A 819 11.34 -6.88 7.41
CA LEU A 819 12.52 -6.66 8.23
C LEU A 819 13.75 -7.33 7.63
N VAL A 820 14.82 -6.54 7.47
CA VAL A 820 16.16 -7.04 7.20
C VAL A 820 17.02 -6.83 8.43
N VAL A 821 17.67 -7.88 8.91
CA VAL A 821 18.64 -7.79 10.02
C VAL A 821 20.01 -8.16 9.50
N SER A 822 20.98 -7.25 9.61
CA SER A 822 22.33 -7.43 9.07
C SER A 822 23.42 -7.25 10.13
N GLY A 823 24.43 -8.13 10.11
CA GLY A 823 25.63 -8.05 10.94
C GLY A 823 26.87 -7.73 10.12
N SER A 824 27.69 -6.81 10.62
CA SER A 824 28.84 -6.27 9.89
C SER A 824 30.16 -6.41 10.65
N SER A 825 31.25 -6.28 9.90
CA SER A 825 32.62 -6.11 10.41
C SER A 825 32.83 -4.80 11.17
N ASP A 826 31.83 -3.90 11.22
CA ASP A 826 31.83 -2.72 12.08
C ASP A 826 31.38 -3.02 13.53
N ASN A 827 31.19 -4.30 13.85
CA ASN A 827 30.76 -4.83 15.15
C ASN A 827 29.31 -4.46 15.51
N THR A 828 28.55 -3.91 14.57
CA THR A 828 27.14 -3.54 14.77
C THR A 828 26.21 -4.48 14.05
N ILE A 829 25.01 -4.62 14.60
CA ILE A 829 23.85 -5.20 13.93
C ILE A 829 22.90 -4.07 13.57
N ARG A 830 22.30 -4.12 12.39
CA ARG A 830 21.32 -3.14 11.95
C ARG A 830 20.02 -3.78 11.54
N LEU A 831 18.92 -3.15 11.96
CA LEU A 831 17.57 -3.48 11.53
C LEU A 831 17.17 -2.48 10.46
N TRP A 832 16.64 -2.97 9.35
CA TRP A 832 16.20 -2.17 8.22
C TRP A 832 14.78 -2.53 7.83
N ASP A 833 14.06 -1.52 7.41
CA ASP A 833 12.82 -1.70 6.68
C ASP A 833 13.13 -1.83 5.19
N ILE A 834 12.73 -2.97 4.58
CA ILE A 834 12.96 -3.23 3.16
C ILE A 834 12.24 -2.21 2.25
N GLU A 835 11.06 -1.71 2.65
CA GLU A 835 10.13 -0.92 1.83
C GLU A 835 10.49 0.55 1.73
N CYS A 836 11.08 1.15 2.77
CA CYS A 836 11.63 2.51 2.71
C CYS A 836 13.15 2.54 2.68
N GLY A 837 13.81 1.43 3.03
CA GLY A 837 15.25 1.32 3.14
C GLY A 837 15.85 2.05 4.35
N ALA A 838 15.03 2.49 5.30
CA ALA A 838 15.49 3.14 6.51
C ALA A 838 16.13 2.15 7.49
N CYS A 839 17.18 2.58 8.18
CA CYS A 839 17.73 1.86 9.32
C CYS A 839 16.87 2.19 10.55
N LEU A 840 16.10 1.22 11.04
CA LEU A 840 15.22 1.36 12.20
C LEU A 840 16.04 1.45 13.49
N ARG A 841 17.05 0.58 13.62
CA ARG A 841 17.86 0.47 14.83
C ARG A 841 19.27 0.01 14.53
N VAL A 842 20.22 0.50 15.32
CA VAL A 842 21.59 -0.01 15.41
C VAL A 842 21.77 -0.66 16.78
N LEU A 843 22.15 -1.93 16.80
CA LEU A 843 22.49 -2.67 18.02
C LEU A 843 24.02 -2.72 18.15
N GLU A 844 24.51 -2.19 19.26
CA GLU A 844 25.92 -2.18 19.63
C GLU A 844 26.12 -3.09 20.84
N GLY A 845 27.26 -3.78 20.92
CA GLY A 845 27.61 -4.61 22.07
C GLY A 845 28.48 -5.82 21.75
N HIS A 846 28.59 -6.21 20.48
CA HIS A 846 29.64 -7.15 20.04
C HIS A 846 31.00 -6.45 20.03
N GLU A 847 32.03 -7.15 20.48
CA GLU A 847 33.41 -6.64 20.54
C GLU A 847 34.16 -6.88 19.23
N GLU A 848 33.70 -7.84 18.43
CA GLU A 848 34.30 -8.29 17.18
C GLU A 848 33.27 -8.39 16.05
N LEU A 849 33.73 -8.74 14.85
CA LEU A 849 32.90 -8.93 13.66
C LEU A 849 31.71 -9.86 13.94
N VAL A 850 30.50 -9.40 13.61
CA VAL A 850 29.28 -10.20 13.69
C VAL A 850 29.20 -11.11 12.46
N ARG A 851 29.39 -12.42 12.65
CA ARG A 851 29.62 -13.37 11.55
C ARG A 851 28.35 -14.11 11.13
N CYS A 852 27.45 -14.38 12.05
CA CYS A 852 26.17 -15.03 11.77
C CYS A 852 25.05 -14.38 12.56
N ILE A 853 23.85 -14.39 11.99
CA ILE A 853 22.67 -13.81 12.60
C ILE A 853 21.43 -14.56 12.16
N ARG A 854 20.51 -14.74 13.08
CA ARG A 854 19.14 -15.18 12.82
C ARG A 854 18.16 -14.40 13.69
N PHE A 855 16.91 -14.29 13.28
CA PHE A 855 15.83 -13.74 14.09
C PHE A 855 14.50 -14.49 13.87
N ASP A 856 13.65 -14.45 14.89
CA ASP A 856 12.26 -14.93 14.88
C ASP A 856 11.31 -13.76 15.21
N ASN A 857 10.10 -14.01 15.69
CA ASN A 857 9.17 -12.93 16.05
C ASN A 857 9.53 -12.21 17.37
N LYS A 858 10.35 -12.81 18.23
CA LYS A 858 10.60 -12.36 19.61
C LYS A 858 12.04 -11.86 19.81
N ARG A 859 13.02 -12.47 19.15
CA ARG A 859 14.45 -12.38 19.48
C ARG A 859 15.33 -12.35 18.23
N ILE A 860 16.51 -11.79 18.40
CA ILE A 860 17.63 -11.90 17.45
C ILE A 860 18.73 -12.69 18.14
N VAL A 861 19.31 -13.68 17.46
CA VAL A 861 20.47 -14.43 17.93
C VAL A 861 21.62 -14.17 16.96
N SER A 862 22.77 -13.79 17.50
CA SER A 862 23.93 -13.36 16.70
C SER A 862 25.22 -13.95 17.25
N GLY A 863 26.08 -14.44 16.36
CA GLY A 863 27.39 -14.98 16.71
C GLY A 863 28.51 -14.13 16.14
N ALA A 864 29.55 -13.91 16.93
CA ALA A 864 30.69 -13.08 16.57
C ALA A 864 32.01 -13.87 16.47
N TYR A 865 33.05 -13.19 15.98
CA TYR A 865 34.39 -13.74 15.82
C TYR A 865 35.13 -14.02 17.13
N ASP A 866 34.68 -13.43 18.23
CA ASP A 866 35.19 -13.67 19.59
C ASP A 866 34.65 -14.96 20.23
N GLY A 867 33.81 -15.72 19.52
CA GLY A 867 33.16 -16.94 20.02
C GLY A 867 31.93 -16.68 20.88
N LYS A 868 31.54 -15.41 21.08
CA LYS A 868 30.36 -15.06 21.85
C LYS A 868 29.11 -15.11 20.97
N ILE A 869 28.02 -15.60 21.57
CA ILE A 869 26.68 -15.52 21.00
C ILE A 869 25.88 -14.53 21.85
N LYS A 870 25.16 -13.60 21.22
CA LYS A 870 24.28 -12.65 21.91
C LYS A 870 22.84 -12.85 21.48
N VAL A 871 21.96 -12.84 22.47
CA VAL A 871 20.50 -12.85 22.32
C VAL A 871 19.99 -11.43 22.59
N TRP A 872 19.20 -10.92 21.66
CA TRP A 872 18.62 -9.58 21.72
C TRP A 872 17.10 -9.67 21.69
N ASP A 873 16.43 -8.73 22.32
CA ASP A 873 14.98 -8.57 22.24
C ASP A 873 14.62 -7.83 20.93
N LEU A 874 13.87 -8.49 20.05
CA LEU A 874 13.49 -7.92 18.76
C LEU A 874 12.45 -6.82 18.92
N GLN A 875 11.45 -7.02 19.78
CA GLN A 875 10.36 -6.06 19.95
C GLN A 875 10.87 -4.77 20.58
N ALA A 876 11.73 -4.89 21.59
CA ALA A 876 12.41 -3.73 22.16
C ALA A 876 13.35 -3.05 21.15
N ALA A 877 14.01 -3.80 20.27
CA ALA A 877 14.87 -3.22 19.23
C ALA A 877 14.08 -2.41 18.18
N LEU A 878 12.86 -2.86 17.85
CA LEU A 878 11.95 -2.17 16.93
C LEU A 878 11.32 -0.92 17.55
N ASP A 879 11.10 -0.88 18.87
CA ASP A 879 10.62 0.31 19.55
C ASP A 879 11.74 1.39 19.62
N PRO A 880 11.57 2.57 18.99
CA PRO A 880 12.54 3.66 19.04
C PRO A 880 12.81 4.17 20.47
N ARG A 881 11.87 3.99 21.41
CA ARG A 881 11.93 4.50 22.79
C ARG A 881 12.78 3.64 23.73
N ALA A 882 13.01 2.37 23.39
CA ALA A 882 13.78 1.47 24.23
C ALA A 882 15.27 1.89 24.26
N PRO A 883 15.90 1.95 25.45
CA PRO A 883 17.31 2.27 25.57
C PRO A 883 18.19 1.10 25.10
N ALA A 884 19.40 1.40 24.63
CA ALA A 884 20.33 0.38 24.14
C ALA A 884 20.71 -0.67 25.21
N SER A 885 20.67 -0.31 26.49
CA SER A 885 21.03 -1.20 27.60
C SER A 885 20.08 -2.37 27.80
N THR A 886 18.80 -2.25 27.38
CA THR A 886 17.79 -3.30 27.55
C THR A 886 17.70 -4.23 26.34
N LEU A 887 18.41 -3.93 25.26
CA LEU A 887 18.29 -4.66 24.00
C LEU A 887 19.00 -6.02 24.04
N CYS A 888 20.16 -6.09 24.70
CA CYS A 888 20.89 -7.34 24.86
C CYS A 888 20.34 -8.09 26.09
N LEU A 889 19.62 -9.19 25.85
CA LEU A 889 19.10 -10.04 26.92
C LEU A 889 20.24 -10.80 27.59
N ARG A 890 21.06 -11.51 26.78
CA ARG A 890 22.17 -12.32 27.28
C ARG A 890 23.32 -12.44 26.29
N THR A 891 24.49 -12.70 26.85
CA THR A 891 25.70 -13.11 26.14
C THR A 891 26.06 -14.53 26.60
N LEU A 892 26.08 -15.47 25.66
CA LEU A 892 26.40 -16.89 25.84
C LEU A 892 27.83 -17.13 25.35
N VAL A 893 28.66 -17.78 26.16
CA VAL A 893 30.10 -17.92 25.93
C VAL A 893 30.55 -19.35 26.21
N GLU A 894 30.54 -20.19 25.17
CA GLU A 894 30.99 -21.60 25.25
C GLU A 894 31.87 -22.03 24.07
N HIS A 895 31.83 -21.30 22.96
CA HIS A 895 32.74 -21.51 21.85
C HIS A 895 34.10 -20.89 22.14
N SER A 896 35.17 -21.59 21.76
CA SER A 896 36.55 -21.13 21.90
C SER A 896 37.11 -20.50 20.62
N GLY A 897 36.30 -20.47 19.55
CA GLY A 897 36.66 -19.93 18.24
C GLY A 897 35.52 -19.14 17.60
N ARG A 898 35.77 -18.65 16.38
CA ARG A 898 34.81 -17.83 15.62
C ARG A 898 33.52 -18.60 15.37
N VAL A 899 32.37 -18.02 15.73
CA VAL A 899 31.07 -18.61 15.41
C VAL A 899 30.78 -18.39 13.93
N PHE A 900 30.58 -19.46 13.16
CA PHE A 900 30.38 -19.38 11.72
C PHE A 900 28.91 -19.39 11.32
N ARG A 901 28.10 -20.23 11.96
CA ARG A 901 26.68 -20.34 11.68
C ARG A 901 25.91 -20.65 12.95
N LEU A 902 24.66 -20.21 12.97
CA LEU A 902 23.69 -20.62 13.96
C LEU A 902 22.30 -20.71 13.32
N GLN A 903 21.49 -21.57 13.88
CA GLN A 903 20.05 -21.66 13.67
C GLN A 903 19.42 -21.81 15.05
N PHE A 904 18.24 -21.24 15.26
CA PHE A 904 17.53 -21.39 16.52
C PHE A 904 16.04 -21.50 16.26
N ASP A 905 15.37 -22.13 17.21
CA ASP A 905 13.92 -22.18 17.35
C ASP A 905 13.55 -21.63 18.74
N GLU A 906 12.29 -21.72 19.13
CA GLU A 906 11.83 -21.16 20.41
C GLU A 906 12.44 -21.87 21.63
N PHE A 907 12.94 -23.09 21.44
CA PHE A 907 13.44 -23.95 22.49
C PHE A 907 14.95 -24.07 22.49
N GLN A 908 15.64 -23.96 21.37
CA GLN A 908 17.08 -24.23 21.33
C GLN A 908 17.84 -23.38 20.32
N ILE A 909 19.14 -23.22 20.56
CA ILE A 909 20.10 -22.71 19.57
C ILE A 909 20.99 -23.88 19.15
N ILE A 910 21.27 -24.01 17.86
CA ILE A 910 22.36 -24.86 17.36
C ILE A 910 23.39 -23.95 16.69
N SER A 911 24.62 -23.96 17.19
CA SER A 911 25.70 -23.11 16.70
C SER A 911 26.92 -23.92 16.28
N SER A 912 27.59 -23.49 15.22
CA SER A 912 28.83 -24.08 14.73
C SER A 912 29.97 -23.07 14.71
N SER A 913 31.19 -23.56 14.93
CA SER A 913 32.34 -22.71 15.14
C SER A 913 33.60 -23.22 14.45
N HIS A 914 34.59 -22.35 14.37
CA HIS A 914 35.96 -22.66 13.96
C HIS A 914 36.67 -23.65 14.90
N ASP A 915 36.20 -23.78 16.15
CA ASP A 915 36.74 -24.73 17.14
C ASP A 915 36.41 -26.20 16.84
N ASP A 916 35.77 -26.49 15.70
CA ASP A 916 35.38 -27.83 15.24
C ASP A 916 34.25 -28.45 16.06
N THR A 917 33.43 -27.61 16.70
CA THR A 917 32.29 -28.05 17.52
C THR A 917 30.96 -27.52 16.99
N ILE A 918 29.93 -28.34 17.16
CA ILE A 918 28.52 -27.95 17.10
C ILE A 918 27.99 -27.98 18.53
N LEU A 919 27.40 -26.87 18.97
CA LEU A 919 26.78 -26.74 20.29
C LEU A 919 25.27 -26.67 20.15
N ILE A 920 24.57 -27.44 20.98
CA ILE A 920 23.12 -27.42 21.11
C ILE A 920 22.80 -26.84 22.49
N TRP A 921 22.10 -25.72 22.51
CA TRP A 921 21.72 -24.96 23.69
C TRP A 921 20.22 -25.16 23.93
N ASP A 922 19.83 -26.03 24.86
CA ASP A 922 18.41 -26.35 25.11
C ASP A 922 17.81 -25.50 26.25
N PHE A 923 16.85 -24.66 25.84
CA PHE A 923 15.88 -23.81 26.55
C PHE A 923 14.87 -24.53 27.45
N LEU A 924 14.49 -25.74 27.03
CA LEU A 924 13.31 -26.45 27.52
C LEU A 924 13.67 -27.36 28.69
N ASN A 925 14.58 -28.31 28.47
CA ASN A 925 14.95 -29.31 29.47
C ASN A 925 16.13 -28.83 30.32
N VAL A 926 15.90 -27.84 31.16
CA VAL A 926 16.92 -27.36 32.10
C VAL A 926 16.95 -28.26 33.33
N SER A 927 18.08 -28.92 33.57
CA SER A 927 18.29 -29.71 34.79
C SER A 927 18.33 -28.80 36.02
N THR A 928 17.51 -29.11 37.02
CA THR A 928 17.39 -28.31 38.26
C THR A 928 18.58 -28.44 39.21
N ASN A 929 19.61 -29.23 38.86
CA ASN A 929 20.76 -29.53 39.72
C ASN A 929 21.95 -28.55 39.59
N GLY A 930 21.81 -27.42 38.88
CA GLY A 930 22.87 -26.42 38.70
C GLY A 930 22.90 -25.28 39.73
N GLN A 931 22.62 -25.54 41.01
CA GLN A 931 23.06 -24.62 42.08
C GLN A 931 24.50 -25.00 42.48
N MET A 932 25.42 -24.02 42.43
CA MET A 932 26.90 -24.07 42.52
C MET A 932 27.58 -24.28 41.15
N GLU A 933 28.44 -23.40 40.62
CA GLU A 933 29.36 -22.44 41.22
C GLU A 933 29.22 -21.02 40.64
N GLY A 934 28.97 -20.03 41.50
CA GLY A 934 29.23 -18.65 41.18
C GLY A 934 30.74 -18.38 41.17
N ARG A 935 31.36 -18.32 39.99
CA ARG A 935 32.60 -17.55 39.84
C ARG A 935 32.24 -16.07 39.79
N SER A 936 32.43 -15.43 40.94
CA SER A 936 32.44 -13.98 41.13
C SER A 936 33.21 -13.25 40.01
N PRO A 937 32.74 -12.08 39.55
CA PRO A 937 33.56 -11.23 38.69
C PRO A 937 34.76 -10.72 39.50
N SER A 938 35.94 -10.92 38.94
CA SER A 938 37.21 -10.44 39.46
C SER A 938 37.17 -8.91 39.67
N ARG A 939 37.38 -8.51 40.92
CA ARG A 939 37.65 -7.13 41.34
C ARG A 939 38.84 -6.59 40.56
N THR A 940 38.62 -5.56 39.75
CA THR A 940 39.69 -4.61 39.39
C THR A 940 39.67 -3.50 40.43
N ILE A 941 40.72 -3.45 41.23
CA ILE A 941 40.99 -2.42 42.23
C ILE A 941 41.26 -1.11 41.48
N HIS A 942 40.44 -0.09 41.70
CA HIS A 942 40.90 1.29 41.65
C HIS A 942 40.47 1.94 42.96
N GLU A 943 41.48 2.20 43.80
CA GLU A 943 41.38 3.01 44.99
C GLU A 943 40.88 4.42 44.63
N SER A 944 39.79 4.84 45.24
CA SER A 944 39.58 6.25 45.59
C SER A 944 38.70 6.32 46.83
N GLN A 945 39.07 7.27 47.68
CA GLN A 945 38.85 7.29 49.12
C GLN A 945 37.39 7.50 49.56
N SER A 946 37.15 7.00 50.76
CA SER A 946 35.98 7.08 51.63
C SER A 946 35.37 8.48 51.83
N LEU A 947 34.03 8.55 51.86
CA LEU A 947 33.24 9.29 52.84
C LEU A 947 31.82 8.68 52.94
N ALA A 948 31.27 8.70 54.16
CA ALA A 948 30.22 7.87 54.74
C ALA A 948 28.76 8.17 54.25
N PRO A 949 27.74 7.37 54.65
CA PRO A 949 26.44 7.27 53.98
C PRO A 949 25.38 8.22 54.56
N GLY A 950 24.45 8.66 53.71
CA GLY A 950 23.25 9.40 54.09
C GLY A 950 22.00 8.83 53.42
N HIS A 951 21.12 8.29 54.24
CA HIS A 951 19.66 8.12 54.08
C HIS A 951 19.05 7.62 52.74
N MET A 952 18.47 6.42 52.82
CA MET A 952 17.26 6.05 52.05
C MET A 952 16.08 6.96 52.41
N PRO A 953 15.11 7.07 51.49
CA PRO A 953 13.76 6.67 51.90
C PRO A 953 13.12 5.65 50.95
N SER A 954 12.44 4.74 51.63
CA SER A 954 11.43 3.78 51.19
C SER A 954 10.40 4.34 50.20
N CYS A 955 10.01 3.51 49.23
CA CYS A 955 8.62 3.47 48.75
C CYS A 955 8.21 2.02 48.48
N HIS A 956 7.33 1.54 49.35
CA HIS A 956 6.42 0.42 49.13
C HIS A 956 5.73 0.53 47.77
N TRP A 957 5.41 -0.61 47.15
CA TRP A 957 4.03 -0.97 46.80
C TRP A 957 3.89 -2.50 46.78
N LEU A 958 3.01 -3.00 47.65
CA LEU A 958 2.26 -4.25 47.51
C LEU A 958 1.44 -4.15 46.20
N LYS A 959 1.08 -5.22 45.48
CA LYS A 959 0.62 -6.54 45.87
C LYS A 959 0.69 -7.45 44.64
#